data_AF-A0A8B7IBW6-F1
#
_entry.id   AF-A0A8B7IBW6-F1
#
_cell.length_a   1.000
_cell.length_b   1.000
_cell.length_c   1.000
_cell.angle_alpha   90.00
_cell.angle_beta   90.00
_cell.angle_gamma   90.00
#
_symmetry.space_group_name_H-M   'P 1'
#
loop_
_entity.id
_entity.type
_entity.pdbx_description
1 polymer ?
#
loop_
_entity_poly.entity_id
_entity_poly.type
_entity_poly.pdbx_seq_one_letter_code
_entity_poly.pdbx_strand_id
1 'polypeptide(L)'
;MVMGLRSVILFCAIVAGASGRSLESLRHGASCFAECVGHSALYFPKGARYSYRYSTVTTTFLQGSIYKSSGISLESTVTIEALERCQMVLKVQDVQIKRTLASREESLKEMDNLREILEQHPLHFSFYDGKILKLCPVRSEQTWALNVKRGILSVLQTSQASTAGGVIEEPLFEARNDKLFYCREILEQHPLHFSFYDGKILKLCPVRSEQTWALNVKRGILSVLQTSQASTAGGVIEEMDILGICPTSYQRKGPILVKTRDLNLCSHRYSGFTSVQSVALPRMSSEQQILSSKLECVQSFKDGILAEAKCTESNLITPFSKKGSGAKTQTQSSLKLFQVEAETLYKKADSEDLYVTNMLFEREQTERQFTIEEVTELGQKLCLAHSVRLETADLFMTLVFELRHLSLQALRALWRRSSFKCRDNWQPLIDALPSCATEACVLLMKEIIVSREVEEDKVESFLWSFSFIPKPTSGMIESLAPLLQSAGASQSSFLGITALVHRFCSAHKSCDGVPAVQSVMRTLGEFLGGNCTVRDSERLSQMQLVLKAVGNAGLAAASLAPVLSFCASLRSNPTEIRLAAIQAFRRIPCSVRNAVLVQLYQATSDEVEIRIASYYIAMKCPCEELFKQVQKTLQKETSSQVGSFVWSHLSQLLETDDPLKEHLRDSIPDDILSKDFDWEAWKYSSYSDVTFHTAGAGANMEASVVFSPASFLPRSVMTNLTVHLMGQAINLLEASSGNFFFIPLFKGDLVD
;
A
#
# COMPACT_ATOMS: atom_id res chain seq x y z
N MET A 1 -15.49 -54.82 -23.35
CA MET A 1 -14.80 -55.91 -22.62
C MET A 1 -15.33 -55.84 -21.19
N VAL A 2 -16.38 -56.59 -20.85
CA VAL A 2 -16.38 -58.00 -20.40
C VAL A 2 -15.98 -58.12 -18.92
N MET A 3 -16.99 -58.37 -18.06
CA MET A 3 -17.00 -59.10 -16.77
C MET A 3 -16.01 -58.68 -15.65
N GLY A 4 -16.25 -58.92 -14.35
CA GLY A 4 -17.39 -59.59 -13.70
C GLY A 4 -16.93 -60.68 -12.71
N LEU A 5 -17.69 -60.87 -11.62
CA LEU A 5 -17.42 -61.73 -10.44
C LEU A 5 -16.25 -61.21 -9.55
N ARG A 6 -16.33 -61.14 -8.21
CA ARG A 6 -16.86 -62.00 -7.12
C ARG A 6 -15.93 -63.17 -6.73
N SER A 7 -16.04 -63.54 -5.44
CA SER A 7 -15.60 -64.80 -4.78
C SER A 7 -14.21 -64.79 -4.09
N VAL A 8 -13.99 -65.43 -2.92
CA VAL A 8 -14.90 -65.98 -1.87
C VAL A 8 -14.13 -66.44 -0.58
N ILE A 9 -14.82 -66.44 0.59
CA ILE A 9 -14.85 -67.51 1.65
C ILE A 9 -13.81 -67.60 2.83
N LEU A 10 -14.32 -68.16 3.96
CA LEU A 10 -13.66 -68.80 5.14
C LEU A 10 -12.77 -67.93 6.09
N PHE A 11 -12.68 -68.18 7.42
CA PHE A 11 -13.51 -68.97 8.37
C PHE A 11 -13.21 -68.66 9.86
N CYS A 12 -13.93 -69.37 10.74
CA CYS A 12 -13.71 -69.57 12.19
C CYS A 12 -14.02 -68.39 13.15
N ALA A 13 -14.58 -68.52 14.38
CA ALA A 13 -15.02 -69.61 15.29
C ALA A 13 -14.23 -69.64 16.62
N ILE A 14 -14.73 -70.00 17.82
CA ILE A 14 -16.06 -70.17 18.48
C ILE A 14 -15.77 -69.97 20.02
N VAL A 15 -16.78 -70.03 20.90
CA VAL A 15 -16.75 -70.48 22.34
C VAL A 15 -16.90 -69.39 23.43
N ALA A 16 -17.95 -69.58 24.26
CA ALA A 16 -18.18 -69.10 25.64
C ALA A 16 -18.24 -67.57 25.96
N GLY A 17 -18.93 -67.14 27.03
CA GLY A 17 -19.90 -67.89 27.85
C GLY A 17 -20.11 -67.38 29.28
N ALA A 18 -21.38 -67.27 29.69
CA ALA A 18 -21.90 -67.27 31.08
C ALA A 18 -21.49 -66.16 32.08
N SER A 19 -22.48 -65.31 32.41
CA SER A 19 -22.88 -64.88 33.77
C SER A 19 -21.87 -64.40 34.83
N GLY A 20 -22.09 -63.18 35.36
CA GLY A 20 -21.58 -62.72 36.66
C GLY A 20 -22.00 -61.28 36.96
N ARG A 21 -22.38 -60.95 38.20
CA ARG A 21 -22.79 -59.59 38.60
C ARG A 21 -21.74 -58.91 39.50
N SER A 22 -21.71 -57.57 39.42
CA SER A 22 -21.40 -56.64 40.52
C SER A 22 -19.95 -56.50 41.01
N LEU A 23 -19.28 -55.43 40.54
CA LEU A 23 -18.75 -54.41 41.46
C LEU A 23 -18.79 -53.02 40.78
N GLU A 24 -18.70 -51.95 41.55
CA GLU A 24 -18.90 -50.57 41.11
C GLU A 24 -17.63 -49.91 40.53
N SER A 25 -17.80 -49.01 39.55
CA SER A 25 -16.83 -47.96 39.24
C SER A 25 -17.53 -46.76 38.59
N LEU A 26 -17.02 -45.55 38.85
CA LEU A 26 -17.77 -44.29 38.76
C LEU A 26 -18.13 -43.83 37.35
N ARG A 27 -19.28 -43.13 37.23
CA ARG A 27 -19.53 -42.14 36.16
C ARG A 27 -18.51 -40.99 36.26
N HIS A 28 -18.13 -40.40 35.13
CA HIS A 28 -18.00 -38.93 34.96
C HIS A 28 -18.04 -38.59 33.45
N GLY A 29 -18.88 -37.63 33.05
CA GLY A 29 -18.99 -37.16 31.66
C GLY A 29 -18.79 -35.66 31.58
N ALA A 30 -17.99 -35.20 30.61
CA ALA A 30 -17.63 -33.79 30.42
C ALA A 30 -18.71 -32.96 29.70
N SER A 31 -18.54 -31.64 29.62
CA SER A 31 -19.59 -30.67 29.24
C SER A 31 -19.04 -29.43 28.46
N CYS A 32 -19.81 -28.33 28.27
CA CYS A 32 -19.44 -27.18 27.41
C CYS A 32 -18.97 -25.79 28.02
N PHE A 33 -19.80 -24.74 28.13
CA PHE A 33 -19.75 -23.44 28.91
C PHE A 33 -18.84 -23.23 30.17
N ALA A 34 -18.58 -22.06 30.77
CA ALA A 34 -17.79 -21.94 32.04
C ALA A 34 -18.61 -21.90 33.36
N GLU A 35 -18.01 -22.33 34.48
CA GLU A 35 -18.37 -21.84 35.84
C GLU A 35 -17.57 -20.55 36.15
N CYS A 36 -18.14 -19.64 36.93
CA CYS A 36 -17.54 -18.32 37.22
C CYS A 36 -17.66 -17.92 38.69
N VAL A 37 -16.65 -17.22 39.18
CA VAL A 37 -16.55 -16.77 40.58
C VAL A 37 -16.27 -15.26 40.60
N GLY A 38 -17.20 -14.50 41.17
CA GLY A 38 -17.10 -13.04 41.31
C GLY A 38 -18.41 -12.29 41.03
N HIS A 39 -18.47 -11.03 41.46
CA HIS A 39 -19.53 -10.07 41.10
C HIS A 39 -19.07 -9.23 39.89
N SER A 40 -19.96 -9.05 38.91
CA SER A 40 -19.72 -8.22 37.71
C SER A 40 -20.29 -6.81 37.88
N ALA A 41 -19.63 -5.81 37.30
CA ALA A 41 -20.13 -4.44 37.19
C ALA A 41 -21.03 -4.20 35.95
N LEU A 42 -20.95 -5.08 34.94
CA LEU A 42 -21.85 -5.08 33.78
C LEU A 42 -22.87 -6.21 33.94
N TYR A 43 -24.15 -5.86 33.93
CA TYR A 43 -25.25 -6.72 34.34
C TYR A 43 -26.18 -7.04 33.17
N PHE A 44 -25.78 -8.00 32.32
CA PHE A 44 -26.74 -8.70 31.46
C PHE A 44 -27.61 -9.58 32.39
N PRO A 45 -28.92 -9.32 32.56
CA PRO A 45 -29.74 -10.14 33.44
C PRO A 45 -29.78 -11.58 32.94
N LYS A 46 -29.68 -12.54 33.88
CA LYS A 46 -29.83 -13.96 33.57
C LYS A 46 -31.21 -14.16 32.95
N GLY A 47 -31.22 -14.70 31.74
CA GLY A 47 -32.42 -14.72 30.92
C GLY A 47 -32.66 -13.42 30.16
N ALA A 48 -31.76 -13.09 29.23
CA ALA A 48 -31.91 -11.92 28.36
C ALA A 48 -31.45 -12.16 26.93
N ARG A 49 -32.41 -12.40 26.04
CA ARG A 49 -32.29 -12.31 24.58
C ARG A 49 -31.90 -10.87 24.18
N TYR A 50 -31.26 -10.72 23.04
CA TYR A 50 -30.81 -9.47 22.44
C TYR A 50 -30.79 -9.73 20.93
N SER A 51 -31.99 -9.71 20.35
CA SER A 51 -32.14 -9.87 18.91
C SER A 51 -31.77 -8.56 18.22
N TYR A 52 -30.73 -8.58 17.40
CA TYR A 52 -30.32 -7.48 16.54
C TYR A 52 -30.69 -7.77 15.08
N ARG A 53 -30.97 -6.75 14.29
CA ARG A 53 -30.94 -6.83 12.82
C ARG A 53 -29.71 -6.08 12.31
N TYR A 54 -28.87 -6.77 11.54
CA TYR A 54 -27.75 -6.19 10.83
C TYR A 54 -28.06 -6.16 9.33
N SER A 55 -27.87 -5.00 8.71
CA SER A 55 -27.99 -4.81 7.25
C SER A 55 -26.85 -3.90 6.80
N THR A 56 -26.15 -4.28 5.74
CA THR A 56 -25.13 -3.43 5.11
C THR A 56 -25.26 -3.48 3.59
N VAL A 57 -25.20 -2.31 2.96
CA VAL A 57 -25.43 -2.12 1.52
C VAL A 57 -24.32 -1.21 0.98
N THR A 58 -23.49 -1.75 0.09
CA THR A 58 -22.47 -0.99 -0.64
C THR A 58 -22.93 -0.81 -2.08
N THR A 59 -22.92 0.44 -2.55
CA THR A 59 -23.28 0.80 -3.93
C THR A 59 -22.24 1.71 -4.55
N THR A 60 -21.94 1.51 -5.83
CA THR A 60 -21.07 2.37 -6.64
C THR A 60 -21.82 2.84 -7.87
N PHE A 61 -21.78 4.15 -8.15
CA PHE A 61 -22.50 4.79 -9.26
C PHE A 61 -21.78 6.06 -9.73
N LEU A 62 -22.08 6.51 -10.95
CA LEU A 62 -21.62 7.80 -11.46
C LEU A 62 -22.60 8.91 -11.06
N GLN A 63 -22.06 10.01 -10.54
CA GLN A 63 -22.84 11.19 -10.16
C GLN A 63 -23.57 11.75 -11.40
N GLY A 64 -24.87 12.02 -11.25
CA GLY A 64 -25.77 12.36 -12.36
C GLY A 64 -26.47 11.17 -13.03
N SER A 65 -26.06 9.91 -12.78
CA SER A 65 -26.69 8.72 -13.38
C SER A 65 -26.94 7.58 -12.38
N ILE A 66 -27.98 7.76 -11.55
CA ILE A 66 -28.40 6.77 -10.54
C ILE A 66 -28.80 5.42 -11.19
N TYR A 67 -29.32 5.46 -12.42
CA TYR A 67 -29.83 4.30 -13.17
C TYR A 67 -28.77 3.26 -13.60
N LYS A 68 -27.47 3.52 -13.39
CA LYS A 68 -26.37 2.58 -13.64
C LYS A 68 -25.48 2.40 -12.40
N SER A 69 -26.10 1.91 -11.33
CA SER A 69 -25.41 1.49 -10.11
C SER A 69 -25.04 0.00 -10.16
N SER A 70 -23.98 -0.36 -9.44
CA SER A 70 -23.62 -1.73 -9.07
C SER A 70 -23.49 -1.81 -7.56
N GLY A 71 -23.98 -2.86 -6.93
CA GLY A 71 -23.97 -2.98 -5.48
C GLY A 71 -24.10 -4.40 -4.94
N ILE A 72 -23.76 -4.53 -3.66
CA ILE A 72 -23.87 -5.75 -2.87
C ILE A 72 -24.54 -5.38 -1.55
N SER A 73 -25.52 -6.19 -1.14
CA SER A 73 -26.16 -6.08 0.17
C SER A 73 -26.05 -7.40 0.94
N LEU A 74 -25.96 -7.28 2.27
CA LEU A 74 -25.98 -8.37 3.24
C LEU A 74 -26.95 -7.98 4.34
N GLU A 75 -27.98 -8.79 4.57
CA GLU A 75 -28.97 -8.64 5.62
C GLU A 75 -29.00 -9.89 6.51
N SER A 76 -29.23 -9.71 7.81
CA SER A 76 -29.31 -10.82 8.77
C SER A 76 -30.00 -10.40 10.10
N THR A 77 -30.65 -11.37 10.72
CA THR A 77 -31.07 -11.35 12.13
C THR A 77 -30.00 -12.03 12.99
N VAL A 78 -29.65 -11.43 14.12
CA VAL A 78 -28.53 -11.78 15.00
C VAL A 78 -29.06 -11.86 16.44
N THR A 79 -29.43 -13.06 16.89
CA THR A 79 -30.13 -13.28 18.16
C THR A 79 -29.20 -13.82 19.23
N ILE A 80 -28.73 -12.93 20.11
CA ILE A 80 -27.81 -13.23 21.22
C ILE A 80 -28.63 -13.47 22.49
N GLU A 81 -28.44 -14.55 23.24
CA GLU A 81 -29.40 -14.99 24.25
C GLU A 81 -28.73 -15.38 25.56
N ALA A 82 -28.83 -14.53 26.59
CA ALA A 82 -28.20 -14.72 27.89
C ALA A 82 -28.88 -15.83 28.71
N LEU A 83 -28.26 -17.00 28.65
CA LEU A 83 -28.68 -18.26 29.25
C LEU A 83 -28.41 -18.33 30.77
N GLU A 84 -27.29 -17.75 31.24
CA GLU A 84 -26.82 -17.85 32.63
C GLU A 84 -25.91 -16.66 33.00
N ARG A 85 -25.43 -16.55 34.25
CA ARG A 85 -24.43 -15.52 34.67
C ARG A 85 -23.22 -15.44 33.74
N CYS A 86 -22.88 -16.57 33.12
CA CYS A 86 -21.75 -16.72 32.22
C CYS A 86 -22.07 -17.49 30.95
N GLN A 87 -23.33 -17.55 30.52
CA GLN A 87 -23.71 -18.38 29.38
C GLN A 87 -24.64 -17.66 28.45
N MET A 88 -24.49 -17.92 27.16
CA MET A 88 -25.27 -17.28 26.12
C MET A 88 -25.44 -18.21 24.89
N VAL A 89 -26.33 -17.88 23.97
CA VAL A 89 -26.49 -18.52 22.64
C VAL A 89 -26.51 -17.47 21.55
N LEU A 90 -25.96 -17.75 20.37
CA LEU A 90 -26.25 -16.98 19.17
C LEU A 90 -26.96 -17.84 18.13
N LYS A 91 -28.06 -17.30 17.61
CA LYS A 91 -28.69 -17.72 16.36
C LYS A 91 -28.46 -16.63 15.32
N VAL A 92 -28.04 -17.02 14.13
CA VAL A 92 -27.96 -16.12 12.97
C VAL A 92 -29.01 -16.62 11.98
N GLN A 93 -29.93 -15.74 11.59
CA GLN A 93 -31.20 -16.08 10.94
C GLN A 93 -31.50 -15.05 9.85
N ASP A 94 -32.40 -15.38 8.92
CA ASP A 94 -32.85 -14.49 7.85
C ASP A 94 -31.69 -13.96 6.96
N VAL A 95 -30.63 -14.75 6.78
CA VAL A 95 -29.43 -14.29 6.07
C VAL A 95 -29.69 -14.17 4.57
N GLN A 96 -29.61 -12.95 4.05
CA GLN A 96 -29.82 -12.65 2.63
C GLN A 96 -28.62 -11.88 2.07
N ILE A 97 -28.02 -12.39 1.00
CA ILE A 97 -27.06 -11.65 0.17
C ILE A 97 -27.72 -11.39 -1.19
N LYS A 98 -27.80 -10.12 -1.59
CA LYS A 98 -28.42 -9.71 -2.87
C LYS A 98 -27.42 -8.87 -3.65
N ARG A 99 -27.31 -9.15 -4.95
CA ARG A 99 -26.57 -8.30 -5.89
C ARG A 99 -27.54 -7.32 -6.53
N THR A 100 -27.14 -6.05 -6.60
CA THR A 100 -27.92 -5.00 -7.25
C THR A 100 -27.18 -4.54 -8.50
N LEU A 101 -27.85 -4.54 -9.66
CA LEU A 101 -27.28 -4.08 -10.92
C LEU A 101 -28.33 -3.28 -11.70
N ALA A 102 -28.08 -1.98 -11.94
CA ALA A 102 -28.94 -1.10 -12.73
C ALA A 102 -30.45 -1.22 -12.38
N SER A 103 -30.77 -1.09 -11.09
CA SER A 103 -32.11 -1.24 -10.48
C SER A 103 -32.77 -2.62 -10.54
N ARG A 104 -32.08 -3.68 -10.97
CA ARG A 104 -32.46 -5.06 -10.66
C ARG A 104 -31.79 -5.51 -9.36
N GLU A 105 -32.58 -6.00 -8.42
CA GLU A 105 -32.09 -6.84 -7.32
C GLU A 105 -32.23 -8.30 -7.76
N GLU A 106 -31.11 -9.03 -7.79
CA GLU A 106 -31.10 -10.45 -8.07
C GLU A 106 -30.81 -11.20 -6.77
N SER A 107 -31.85 -11.86 -6.24
CA SER A 107 -31.73 -12.83 -5.16
C SER A 107 -30.98 -14.06 -5.68
N LEU A 108 -29.84 -14.39 -5.08
CA LEU A 108 -29.04 -15.55 -5.45
C LEU A 108 -29.74 -16.83 -4.97
N LYS A 109 -30.65 -17.38 -5.79
CA LYS A 109 -31.43 -18.61 -5.51
C LYS A 109 -30.55 -19.85 -5.24
N GLU A 110 -29.29 -19.80 -5.66
CA GLU A 110 -28.27 -20.81 -5.38
C GLU A 110 -27.88 -20.85 -3.88
N MET A 111 -28.36 -19.91 -3.06
CA MET A 111 -28.06 -19.80 -1.63
C MET A 111 -29.09 -20.42 -0.67
N ASP A 112 -30.17 -21.06 -1.14
CA ASP A 112 -31.17 -21.63 -0.21
C ASP A 112 -30.57 -22.73 0.69
N ASN A 113 -29.76 -23.64 0.14
CA ASN A 113 -29.00 -24.64 0.90
C ASN A 113 -28.01 -24.01 1.90
N LEU A 114 -27.36 -22.91 1.49
CA LEU A 114 -26.49 -22.12 2.37
C LEU A 114 -27.30 -21.50 3.52
N ARG A 115 -28.50 -20.97 3.25
CA ARG A 115 -29.40 -20.45 4.28
C ARG A 115 -29.77 -21.55 5.28
N GLU A 116 -30.25 -22.69 4.80
CA GLU A 116 -30.66 -23.83 5.63
C GLU A 116 -29.56 -24.26 6.60
N ILE A 117 -28.35 -24.58 6.12
CA ILE A 117 -27.27 -25.11 6.98
C ILE A 117 -26.80 -24.08 8.03
N LEU A 118 -26.86 -22.78 7.74
CA LEU A 118 -26.52 -21.74 8.72
C LEU A 118 -27.62 -21.62 9.80
N GLU A 119 -28.89 -21.57 9.38
CA GLU A 119 -30.06 -21.49 10.28
C GLU A 119 -30.28 -22.78 11.10
N GLN A 120 -29.71 -23.92 10.66
CA GLN A 120 -29.96 -25.28 11.17
C GLN A 120 -29.62 -25.50 12.66
N HIS A 121 -28.55 -24.88 13.16
CA HIS A 121 -28.00 -25.16 14.49
C HIS A 121 -27.75 -23.87 15.29
N PRO A 122 -28.29 -23.70 16.52
CA PRO A 122 -27.94 -22.58 17.38
C PRO A 122 -26.54 -22.78 17.99
N LEU A 123 -25.70 -21.74 18.01
CA LEU A 123 -24.39 -21.83 18.64
C LEU A 123 -24.45 -21.44 20.11
N HIS A 124 -24.20 -22.41 20.99
CA HIS A 124 -24.09 -22.18 22.43
C HIS A 124 -22.69 -21.65 22.79
N PHE A 125 -22.59 -20.75 23.77
CA PHE A 125 -21.33 -20.16 24.20
C PHE A 125 -21.35 -19.73 25.68
N SER A 126 -20.18 -19.42 26.25
CA SER A 126 -20.08 -18.86 27.61
C SER A 126 -19.38 -17.51 27.61
N PHE A 127 -19.81 -16.57 28.47
CA PHE A 127 -19.50 -15.15 28.42
C PHE A 127 -19.38 -14.53 29.83
N TYR A 128 -18.18 -14.20 30.30
CA TYR A 128 -17.95 -13.64 31.65
C TYR A 128 -16.91 -12.55 31.68
N ASP A 129 -17.14 -11.52 32.49
CA ASP A 129 -16.28 -10.32 32.56
C ASP A 129 -15.91 -9.86 31.14
N GLY A 130 -16.97 -9.78 30.34
CA GLY A 130 -17.03 -9.57 28.89
C GLY A 130 -16.29 -10.56 27.98
N LYS A 131 -15.52 -11.56 28.44
CA LYS A 131 -14.85 -12.57 27.59
C LYS A 131 -15.79 -13.71 27.22
N ILE A 132 -15.81 -14.15 25.95
CA ILE A 132 -16.28 -15.50 25.65
C ILE A 132 -15.24 -16.52 26.09
N LEU A 133 -15.69 -17.51 26.87
CA LEU A 133 -14.86 -18.51 27.54
C LEU A 133 -14.90 -19.89 26.88
N LYS A 134 -15.93 -20.20 26.07
CA LYS A 134 -16.04 -21.41 25.22
C LYS A 134 -17.22 -21.29 24.26
N LEU A 135 -17.17 -22.09 23.19
CA LEU A 135 -18.09 -22.17 22.06
C LEU A 135 -18.47 -23.64 21.84
N CYS A 136 -19.72 -23.92 21.48
CA CYS A 136 -20.32 -25.25 21.57
C CYS A 136 -21.16 -25.59 20.32
N PRO A 137 -20.50 -25.96 19.20
CA PRO A 137 -21.18 -26.52 18.03
C PRO A 137 -21.87 -27.84 18.34
N VAL A 138 -22.84 -28.19 17.50
CA VAL A 138 -23.31 -29.58 17.36
C VAL A 138 -22.30 -30.34 16.49
N ARG A 139 -22.05 -31.64 16.77
CA ARG A 139 -21.08 -32.44 15.99
C ARG A 139 -21.40 -32.60 14.49
N SER A 140 -22.64 -32.29 14.09
CA SER A 140 -23.13 -32.28 12.71
C SER A 140 -23.21 -30.88 12.09
N GLU A 141 -22.88 -29.83 12.85
CA GLU A 141 -22.79 -28.48 12.32
C GLU A 141 -21.55 -28.38 11.43
N GLN A 142 -21.75 -28.03 10.15
CA GLN A 142 -20.61 -27.89 9.23
C GLN A 142 -19.64 -26.84 9.77
N THR A 143 -18.34 -27.09 9.58
CA THR A 143 -17.24 -26.27 10.11
C THR A 143 -17.42 -24.78 9.82
N TRP A 144 -18.12 -24.46 8.74
CA TRP A 144 -18.51 -23.11 8.42
C TRP A 144 -19.69 -22.56 9.23
N ALA A 145 -20.91 -23.10 9.14
CA ALA A 145 -22.10 -22.50 9.79
C ALA A 145 -21.88 -22.12 11.27
N LEU A 146 -21.02 -22.89 11.94
CA LEU A 146 -20.40 -22.62 13.22
C LEU A 146 -19.76 -21.22 13.40
N ASN A 147 -18.91 -20.68 12.51
CA ASN A 147 -18.11 -19.49 12.81
C ASN A 147 -18.55 -18.15 12.22
N VAL A 148 -19.63 -18.00 11.43
CA VAL A 148 -20.26 -16.65 11.35
C VAL A 148 -20.90 -16.38 12.68
N LYS A 149 -21.45 -17.44 13.30
CA LYS A 149 -21.94 -17.38 14.66
C LYS A 149 -20.74 -17.03 15.56
N ARG A 150 -19.63 -17.77 15.55
CA ARG A 150 -18.42 -17.37 16.33
C ARG A 150 -17.82 -16.00 15.94
N GLY A 151 -17.99 -15.53 14.70
CA GLY A 151 -17.53 -14.23 14.20
C GLY A 151 -18.42 -13.06 14.60
N ILE A 152 -19.70 -13.30 14.81
CA ILE A 152 -20.68 -12.35 15.36
C ILE A 152 -20.72 -12.44 16.90
N LEU A 153 -20.42 -13.60 17.46
CA LEU A 153 -20.08 -13.76 18.88
C LEU A 153 -18.80 -13.03 19.25
N SER A 154 -17.83 -12.95 18.32
CA SER A 154 -16.63 -12.17 18.53
C SER A 154 -16.98 -10.80 19.09
N VAL A 155 -18.00 -10.15 18.50
CA VAL A 155 -18.55 -8.79 18.69
C VAL A 155 -19.03 -8.49 20.12
N LEU A 156 -18.84 -9.42 21.07
CA LEU A 156 -19.09 -9.23 22.49
C LEU A 156 -17.83 -9.19 23.39
N GLN A 157 -16.66 -9.64 22.91
CA GLN A 157 -15.55 -10.13 23.74
C GLN A 157 -14.60 -9.10 24.40
N THR A 158 -14.10 -9.38 25.62
CA THR A 158 -13.22 -8.46 26.40
C THR A 158 -11.90 -9.03 27.03
N SER A 159 -10.88 -9.40 26.25
CA SER A 159 -9.65 -10.07 26.73
C SER A 159 -8.72 -9.21 27.61
N GLN A 160 -8.29 -9.75 28.76
CA GLN A 160 -6.88 -10.13 28.94
C GLN A 160 -6.59 -11.62 28.61
N ALA A 161 -5.52 -11.86 27.84
CA ALA A 161 -4.54 -12.98 27.73
C ALA A 161 -4.85 -14.44 28.22
N SER A 162 -4.32 -15.55 27.65
CA SER A 162 -3.57 -15.84 26.38
C SER A 162 -3.15 -17.34 26.18
N THR A 163 -3.02 -17.85 24.92
CA THR A 163 -2.04 -18.87 24.37
C THR A 163 -2.02 -20.36 24.87
N ALA A 164 -1.41 -21.40 24.22
CA ALA A 164 -1.06 -21.73 22.79
C ALA A 164 -0.55 -23.21 22.48
N GLY A 165 -1.02 -23.85 21.37
CA GLY A 165 -0.82 -25.24 20.84
C GLY A 165 -2.17 -26.02 20.57
N GLY A 166 -2.49 -26.80 19.52
CA GLY A 166 -1.88 -27.33 18.27
C GLY A 166 -3.01 -27.86 17.29
N VAL A 167 -2.80 -28.34 16.05
CA VAL A 167 -2.22 -29.66 15.59
C VAL A 167 -3.14 -30.87 15.93
N ILE A 168 -3.60 -31.82 15.06
CA ILE A 168 -3.66 -32.11 13.58
C ILE A 168 -4.69 -33.31 13.38
N GLU A 169 -5.12 -33.98 12.27
CA GLU A 169 -4.74 -34.23 10.84
C GLU A 169 -5.99 -34.59 9.93
N GLU A 170 -5.92 -35.56 8.98
CA GLU A 170 -6.84 -35.82 7.82
C GLU A 170 -7.20 -37.35 7.63
N PRO A 171 -7.98 -37.90 6.62
CA PRO A 171 -8.04 -37.55 5.16
C PRO A 171 -9.39 -37.64 4.35
N LEU A 172 -9.44 -36.92 3.20
CA LEU A 172 -10.12 -37.16 1.87
C LEU A 172 -11.59 -37.69 1.75
N PHE A 173 -12.44 -37.37 0.74
CA PHE A 173 -12.52 -36.47 -0.46
C PHE A 173 -14.03 -36.40 -0.92
N GLU A 174 -14.56 -35.77 -1.99
CA GLU A 174 -14.10 -35.01 -3.20
C GLU A 174 -15.00 -33.73 -3.35
N ALA A 175 -15.23 -33.15 -4.56
CA ALA A 175 -15.81 -31.80 -4.72
C ALA A 175 -16.57 -31.52 -6.05
N ARG A 176 -17.41 -30.47 -6.07
CA ARG A 176 -17.49 -29.49 -7.19
C ARG A 176 -18.33 -28.21 -6.94
N ASN A 177 -17.81 -27.08 -7.44
CA ASN A 177 -18.43 -25.76 -7.71
C ASN A 177 -18.55 -24.80 -6.49
N ASP A 178 -17.40 -24.20 -6.14
CA ASP A 178 -17.13 -23.88 -4.74
C ASP A 178 -17.03 -22.37 -4.43
N LYS A 179 -16.77 -21.49 -5.41
CA LYS A 179 -16.21 -20.13 -5.16
C LYS A 179 -17.06 -19.17 -4.32
N LEU A 180 -18.40 -19.30 -4.26
CA LEU A 180 -19.24 -18.47 -3.38
C LEU A 180 -19.65 -19.19 -2.08
N PHE A 181 -19.68 -20.53 -2.12
CA PHE A 181 -19.84 -21.39 -0.95
C PHE A 181 -18.65 -21.20 0.00
N TYR A 182 -17.43 -21.27 -0.54
CA TYR A 182 -16.14 -21.06 0.14
C TYR A 182 -16.05 -19.72 0.87
N CYS A 183 -16.57 -18.62 0.32
CA CYS A 183 -16.60 -17.33 1.03
C CYS A 183 -17.43 -17.41 2.32
N ARG A 184 -18.61 -18.05 2.23
CA ARG A 184 -19.46 -18.35 3.38
C ARG A 184 -18.96 -19.57 4.17
N GLU A 185 -17.81 -20.13 3.78
CA GLU A 185 -17.10 -21.14 4.55
C GLU A 185 -16.15 -20.51 5.59
N ILE A 186 -15.57 -19.33 5.27
CA ILE A 186 -14.32 -18.82 5.88
C ILE A 186 -14.50 -17.59 6.77
N LEU A 187 -15.38 -16.65 6.38
CA LEU A 187 -16.08 -15.80 7.37
C LEU A 187 -16.55 -16.64 8.56
N GLU A 188 -16.88 -17.89 8.21
CA GLU A 188 -17.46 -18.86 9.06
C GLU A 188 -16.50 -19.98 9.49
N GLN A 189 -15.15 -19.85 9.37
CA GLN A 189 -14.23 -20.92 9.81
C GLN A 189 -13.62 -20.78 11.22
N HIS A 190 -13.39 -19.57 11.78
CA HIS A 190 -12.86 -19.42 13.15
C HIS A 190 -13.52 -18.35 14.04
N PRO A 191 -13.47 -18.52 15.39
CA PRO A 191 -13.80 -17.45 16.32
C PRO A 191 -12.76 -16.34 16.24
N LEU A 192 -13.24 -15.10 16.23
CA LEU A 192 -12.43 -13.98 16.68
C LEU A 192 -12.76 -13.76 18.17
N HIS A 193 -11.74 -13.58 19.01
CA HIS A 193 -11.91 -13.02 20.36
C HIS A 193 -11.43 -11.55 20.33
N PHE A 194 -11.85 -10.66 21.22
CA PHE A 194 -11.28 -9.30 21.29
C PHE A 194 -11.34 -8.71 22.71
N SER A 195 -10.94 -7.44 22.87
CA SER A 195 -11.03 -6.62 24.09
C SER A 195 -11.89 -5.35 23.96
N PHE A 196 -13.18 -5.38 24.38
CA PHE A 196 -14.02 -4.16 24.56
C PHE A 196 -13.78 -3.51 25.93
N TYR A 197 -13.74 -2.18 26.00
CA TYR A 197 -13.77 -1.40 27.24
C TYR A 197 -14.24 0.04 26.98
N ASP A 198 -15.17 0.55 27.78
CA ASP A 198 -15.76 1.91 27.64
C ASP A 198 -16.08 2.32 26.19
N GLY A 199 -16.77 1.45 25.46
CA GLY A 199 -17.14 1.68 24.07
C GLY A 199 -16.04 1.45 23.03
N LYS A 200 -14.78 1.21 23.43
CA LYS A 200 -13.62 1.05 22.54
C LYS A 200 -13.17 -0.39 22.40
N ILE A 201 -12.51 -0.69 21.28
CA ILE A 201 -11.88 -1.98 20.99
C ILE A 201 -10.36 -1.82 21.08
N LEU A 202 -9.72 -2.57 21.98
CA LEU A 202 -8.31 -2.38 22.31
C LEU A 202 -7.37 -3.34 21.55
N LYS A 203 -7.74 -4.62 21.46
CA LYS A 203 -6.98 -5.72 20.85
C LYS A 203 -7.91 -6.80 20.33
N LEU A 204 -7.50 -7.46 19.25
CA LEU A 204 -8.09 -8.67 18.70
C LEU A 204 -7.29 -9.91 19.10
N CYS A 205 -7.96 -11.05 19.12
CA CYS A 205 -7.46 -12.37 19.44
C CYS A 205 -8.11 -13.43 18.51
N PRO A 206 -7.84 -13.44 17.19
CA PRO A 206 -8.20 -14.55 16.31
C PRO A 206 -7.30 -15.77 16.54
N VAL A 207 -7.71 -16.93 16.00
CA VAL A 207 -6.82 -18.09 15.86
C VAL A 207 -5.88 -17.92 14.65
N ARG A 208 -4.79 -18.69 14.59
CA ARG A 208 -3.76 -18.54 13.55
C ARG A 208 -4.21 -18.91 12.13
N SER A 209 -5.24 -19.74 11.99
CA SER A 209 -5.79 -20.18 10.69
C SER A 209 -6.93 -19.31 10.14
N GLU A 210 -7.38 -18.28 10.84
CA GLU A 210 -8.39 -17.33 10.34
C GLU A 210 -7.85 -16.56 9.13
N GLN A 211 -8.48 -16.72 7.96
CA GLN A 211 -8.04 -16.01 6.76
C GLN A 211 -8.23 -14.49 6.90
N THR A 212 -7.23 -13.73 6.44
CA THR A 212 -7.13 -12.28 6.67
C THR A 212 -8.37 -11.49 6.22
N TRP A 213 -8.99 -11.88 5.10
CA TRP A 213 -10.15 -11.20 4.56
C TRP A 213 -11.40 -11.37 5.45
N ALA A 214 -11.58 -12.55 6.05
CA ALA A 214 -12.68 -12.85 6.96
C ALA A 214 -12.52 -12.09 8.29
N LEU A 215 -11.29 -12.02 8.80
CA LEU A 215 -10.92 -11.20 9.94
C LEU A 215 -11.21 -9.71 9.69
N ASN A 216 -10.99 -9.21 8.46
CA ASN A 216 -11.32 -7.83 8.07
C ASN A 216 -12.82 -7.54 8.05
N VAL A 217 -13.67 -8.51 7.67
CA VAL A 217 -15.13 -8.33 7.76
C VAL A 217 -15.58 -8.33 9.23
N LYS A 218 -14.99 -9.18 10.07
CA LYS A 218 -15.23 -9.19 11.52
C LYS A 218 -14.80 -7.86 12.16
N ARG A 219 -13.61 -7.32 11.83
CA ARG A 219 -13.16 -5.94 12.13
C ARG A 219 -14.15 -4.87 11.64
N GLY A 220 -14.76 -5.08 10.47
CA GLY A 220 -15.79 -4.19 9.91
C GLY A 220 -17.07 -4.13 10.74
N ILE A 221 -17.61 -5.27 11.18
CA ILE A 221 -18.79 -5.30 12.06
C ILE A 221 -18.45 -4.67 13.42
N LEU A 222 -17.28 -5.00 13.96
CA LEU A 222 -16.74 -4.46 15.21
C LEU A 222 -16.62 -2.93 15.21
N SER A 223 -16.27 -2.28 14.09
CA SER A 223 -16.09 -0.82 14.04
C SER A 223 -17.39 -0.04 14.29
N VAL A 224 -18.55 -0.62 13.97
CA VAL A 224 -19.88 -0.02 14.16
C VAL A 224 -20.23 0.09 15.65
N LEU A 225 -19.74 -0.84 16.49
CA LEU A 225 -19.91 -0.75 17.94
C LEU A 225 -19.06 0.35 18.58
N GLN A 226 -17.95 0.76 17.95
CA GLN A 226 -17.01 1.67 18.62
C GLN A 226 -17.64 3.03 18.89
N THR A 227 -17.57 3.43 20.15
CA THR A 227 -18.19 4.64 20.70
C THR A 227 -17.32 5.22 21.80
N SER A 228 -17.65 6.44 22.25
CA SER A 228 -16.96 7.08 23.37
C SER A 228 -17.94 7.96 24.15
N GLN A 229 -17.96 7.80 25.47
CA GLN A 229 -18.72 8.65 26.39
C GLN A 229 -17.98 9.97 26.70
N ALA A 230 -16.68 10.05 26.39
CA ALA A 230 -15.73 11.02 26.97
C ALA A 230 -15.78 12.46 26.41
N SER A 231 -16.81 12.84 25.65
CA SER A 231 -16.92 14.17 25.01
C SER A 231 -18.21 14.91 25.33
N THR A 232 -18.51 15.13 26.61
CA THR A 232 -19.49 16.15 27.05
C THR A 232 -19.14 17.56 26.55
N ALA A 233 -17.88 17.80 26.18
CA ALA A 233 -17.36 19.05 25.61
C ALA A 233 -16.78 18.88 24.19
N GLY A 234 -17.49 18.19 23.28
CA GLY A 234 -17.29 18.28 21.82
C GLY A 234 -15.95 17.79 21.24
N GLY A 235 -15.09 17.16 22.04
CA GLY A 235 -13.74 16.77 21.66
C GLY A 235 -13.65 15.85 20.44
N VAL A 236 -12.62 16.09 19.63
CA VAL A 236 -12.10 15.12 18.66
C VAL A 236 -11.19 14.15 19.41
N ILE A 237 -11.37 12.85 19.20
CA ILE A 237 -10.53 11.80 19.77
C ILE A 237 -9.91 10.95 18.66
N GLU A 238 -8.73 10.40 18.90
CA GLU A 238 -8.15 9.40 18.01
C GLU A 238 -8.82 8.03 18.24
N GLU A 239 -9.14 7.34 17.14
CA GLU A 239 -9.81 6.04 17.15
C GLU A 239 -9.19 5.12 16.08
N MET A 240 -8.90 3.87 16.47
CA MET A 240 -8.35 2.84 15.58
C MET A 240 -9.46 1.88 15.15
N ASP A 241 -9.72 1.76 13.85
CA ASP A 241 -10.55 0.69 13.31
C ASP A 241 -10.14 0.21 11.92
N ILE A 242 -11.03 -0.52 11.23
CA ILE A 242 -10.85 -1.08 9.89
C ILE A 242 -10.49 -0.01 8.83
N LEU A 243 -10.81 1.27 9.06
CA LEU A 243 -10.51 2.38 8.15
C LEU A 243 -9.15 3.04 8.42
N GLY A 244 -8.44 2.63 9.48
CA GLY A 244 -7.14 3.19 9.88
C GLY A 244 -7.14 3.74 11.31
N ILE A 245 -6.24 4.67 11.58
CA ILE A 245 -6.21 5.47 12.82
C ILE A 245 -6.67 6.88 12.45
N CYS A 246 -7.82 7.29 12.98
CA CYS A 246 -8.58 8.43 12.49
C CYS A 246 -8.94 9.43 13.60
N PRO A 247 -8.89 10.75 13.33
CA PRO A 247 -9.53 11.75 14.19
C PRO A 247 -11.06 11.66 14.06
N THR A 248 -11.74 11.38 15.17
CA THR A 248 -13.19 11.19 15.25
C THR A 248 -13.83 12.23 16.17
N SER A 249 -14.79 13.00 15.66
CA SER A 249 -15.63 13.90 16.48
C SER A 249 -16.90 13.18 16.93
N TYR A 250 -17.27 13.37 18.21
CA TYR A 250 -18.48 12.84 18.82
C TYR A 250 -19.36 13.98 19.36
N GLN A 251 -20.60 14.07 18.87
CA GLN A 251 -21.59 15.09 19.24
C GLN A 251 -22.86 14.44 19.82
N ARG A 252 -23.15 14.67 21.10
CA ARG A 252 -24.41 14.21 21.73
C ARG A 252 -25.54 15.20 21.42
N LYS A 253 -26.58 14.71 20.75
CA LYS A 253 -27.79 15.45 20.34
C LYS A 253 -29.00 14.79 21.02
N GLY A 254 -29.20 15.15 22.29
CA GLY A 254 -30.20 14.50 23.15
C GLY A 254 -29.87 13.01 23.38
N PRO A 255 -30.80 12.06 23.14
CA PRO A 255 -30.56 10.62 23.30
C PRO A 255 -29.72 9.99 22.16
N ILE A 256 -29.36 10.78 21.14
CA ILE A 256 -28.59 10.34 19.97
C ILE A 256 -27.14 10.83 20.11
N LEU A 257 -26.18 9.98 19.74
CA LEU A 257 -24.77 10.30 19.62
C LEU A 257 -24.38 10.24 18.14
N VAL A 258 -23.91 11.36 17.59
CA VAL A 258 -23.44 11.44 16.21
C VAL A 258 -21.91 11.39 16.20
N LYS A 259 -21.37 10.40 15.50
CA LYS A 259 -19.94 10.12 15.31
C LYS A 259 -19.57 10.48 13.88
N THR A 260 -18.64 11.41 13.68
CA THR A 260 -18.22 11.87 12.34
C THR A 260 -16.71 11.80 12.19
N ARG A 261 -16.25 11.33 11.02
CA ARG A 261 -14.85 11.36 10.59
C ARG A 261 -14.71 11.91 9.18
N ASP A 262 -13.67 12.70 8.97
CA ASP A 262 -13.05 12.84 7.67
C ASP A 262 -12.04 11.69 7.51
N LEU A 263 -12.24 10.83 6.51
CA LEU A 263 -11.39 9.66 6.28
C LEU A 263 -10.13 10.00 5.47
N ASN A 264 -10.00 11.24 4.98
CA ASN A 264 -8.78 11.73 4.35
C ASN A 264 -7.73 12.14 5.39
N LEU A 265 -8.13 12.29 6.65
CA LEU A 265 -7.25 12.54 7.80
C LEU A 265 -6.82 11.26 8.54
N CYS A 266 -7.23 10.07 8.08
CA CYS A 266 -6.86 8.80 8.69
C CYS A 266 -5.44 8.36 8.27
N SER A 267 -4.57 8.10 9.25
CA SER A 267 -3.32 7.39 9.01
C SER A 267 -3.55 5.87 8.92
N HIS A 268 -2.60 5.12 8.35
CA HIS A 268 -2.72 3.67 8.08
C HIS A 268 -3.90 3.25 7.17
N ARG A 269 -4.68 4.19 6.63
CA ARG A 269 -5.71 3.93 5.62
C ARG A 269 -5.07 3.49 4.30
N TYR A 270 -5.49 2.35 3.77
CA TYR A 270 -4.91 1.78 2.55
C TYR A 270 -5.47 2.46 1.29
N SER A 271 -4.64 3.26 0.61
CA SER A 271 -4.90 3.79 -0.73
C SER A 271 -4.47 2.79 -1.82
N GLY A 272 -5.24 2.69 -2.90
CA GLY A 272 -4.89 1.85 -4.06
C GLY A 272 -3.56 2.26 -4.73
N PHE A 273 -2.85 1.30 -5.32
CA PHE A 273 -1.56 1.56 -5.97
C PHE A 273 -1.72 2.29 -7.32
N THR A 274 -1.05 3.43 -7.46
CA THR A 274 -0.64 3.97 -8.77
C THR A 274 0.75 3.42 -9.12
N SER A 275 0.98 3.09 -10.38
CA SER A 275 2.34 2.85 -10.92
C SER A 275 3.09 4.16 -11.18
N VAL A 276 2.37 5.28 -11.27
CA VAL A 276 2.94 6.61 -11.37
C VAL A 276 3.49 7.03 -10.00
N GLN A 277 4.81 7.21 -9.94
CA GLN A 277 5.47 7.91 -8.84
C GLN A 277 5.02 9.37 -8.84
N SER A 278 4.57 9.85 -7.68
CA SER A 278 4.00 11.17 -7.46
C SER A 278 4.23 11.61 -6.01
N VAL A 279 4.04 12.90 -5.75
CA VAL A 279 4.11 13.52 -4.41
C VAL A 279 2.75 14.13 -4.08
N ALA A 280 2.29 13.98 -2.83
CA ALA A 280 1.08 14.64 -2.36
C ALA A 280 1.31 16.15 -2.20
N LEU A 281 0.44 16.97 -2.79
CA LEU A 281 0.53 18.42 -2.68
C LEU A 281 0.26 18.89 -1.23
N PRO A 282 1.04 19.84 -0.69
CA PRO A 282 0.78 20.39 0.64
C PRO A 282 -0.51 21.22 0.67
N ARG A 283 -1.04 21.44 1.89
CA ARG A 283 -2.20 22.31 2.20
C ARG A 283 -3.44 22.14 1.28
N MET A 284 -3.66 20.93 0.76
CA MET A 284 -4.65 20.63 -0.28
C MET A 284 -6.08 21.07 0.09
N SER A 285 -6.61 22.04 -0.67
CA SER A 285 -7.98 22.53 -0.48
C SER A 285 -9.03 21.46 -0.78
N SER A 286 -10.22 21.59 -0.18
CA SER A 286 -11.32 20.63 -0.36
C SER A 286 -11.86 20.57 -1.81
N GLU A 287 -11.54 21.54 -2.67
CA GLU A 287 -11.92 21.53 -4.09
C GLU A 287 -10.85 20.87 -5.00
N GLN A 288 -9.69 20.48 -4.45
CA GLN A 288 -8.58 19.82 -5.17
C GLN A 288 -8.40 18.33 -4.80
N GLN A 289 -9.05 17.86 -3.74
CA GLN A 289 -9.03 16.44 -3.35
C GLN A 289 -9.78 15.58 -4.38
N ILE A 290 -9.12 14.61 -5.02
CA ILE A 290 -9.81 13.62 -5.90
C ILE A 290 -10.84 12.83 -5.11
N LEU A 291 -10.43 12.33 -3.96
CA LEU A 291 -11.19 11.39 -3.14
C LEU A 291 -11.67 12.14 -1.90
N SER A 292 -12.93 12.56 -1.89
CA SER A 292 -13.61 13.05 -0.69
C SER A 292 -14.20 11.84 0.05
N SER A 293 -13.63 11.49 1.20
CA SER A 293 -14.08 10.34 1.99
C SER A 293 -14.57 10.76 3.38
N LYS A 294 -15.83 10.44 3.70
CA LYS A 294 -16.45 10.75 4.99
C LYS A 294 -17.15 9.53 5.58
N LEU A 295 -17.07 9.38 6.90
CA LEU A 295 -17.94 8.50 7.69
C LEU A 295 -18.82 9.34 8.62
N GLU A 296 -20.12 9.03 8.64
CA GLU A 296 -21.06 9.56 9.63
C GLU A 296 -21.91 8.43 10.20
N CYS A 297 -21.85 8.23 11.52
CA CYS A 297 -22.61 7.22 12.24
C CYS A 297 -23.54 7.88 13.26
N VAL A 298 -24.81 7.49 13.21
CA VAL A 298 -25.86 7.89 14.17
C VAL A 298 -26.09 6.71 15.13
N GLN A 299 -25.64 6.85 16.37
CA GLN A 299 -25.79 5.87 17.45
C GLN A 299 -26.88 6.31 18.44
N SER A 300 -27.63 5.36 18.99
CA SER A 300 -28.65 5.60 20.02
C SER A 300 -28.59 4.48 21.06
N PHE A 301 -28.87 4.82 22.32
CA PHE A 301 -28.66 3.92 23.46
C PHE A 301 -29.93 3.76 24.29
N LYS A 302 -30.10 2.58 24.88
CA LYS A 302 -31.10 2.26 25.90
C LYS A 302 -30.41 1.49 27.03
N ASP A 303 -30.59 1.94 28.26
CA ASP A 303 -30.06 1.27 29.46
C ASP A 303 -28.54 0.99 29.39
N GLY A 304 -27.80 1.91 28.75
CA GLY A 304 -26.36 1.81 28.48
C GLY A 304 -25.97 0.98 27.24
N ILE A 305 -26.88 0.16 26.71
CA ILE A 305 -26.67 -0.71 25.55
C ILE A 305 -26.94 0.05 24.25
N LEU A 306 -26.16 -0.22 23.21
CA LEU A 306 -26.35 0.33 21.87
C LEU A 306 -27.63 -0.24 21.23
N ALA A 307 -28.67 0.58 21.14
CA ALA A 307 -30.01 0.17 20.69
C ALA A 307 -30.18 0.27 19.17
N GLU A 308 -29.56 1.28 18.53
CA GLU A 308 -29.44 1.35 17.08
C GLU A 308 -28.18 2.15 16.69
N ALA A 309 -27.43 1.65 15.72
CA ALA A 309 -26.34 2.37 15.05
C ALA A 309 -26.56 2.33 13.53
N LYS A 310 -26.46 3.49 12.88
CA LYS A 310 -26.55 3.66 11.42
C LYS A 310 -25.37 4.46 10.91
N CYS A 311 -24.43 3.79 10.27
CA CYS A 311 -23.27 4.38 9.62
C CYS A 311 -23.53 4.58 8.13
N THR A 312 -23.11 5.73 7.61
CA THR A 312 -22.98 6.02 6.18
C THR A 312 -21.54 6.41 5.90
N GLU A 313 -20.84 5.57 5.16
CA GLU A 313 -19.56 5.91 4.53
C GLU A 313 -19.84 6.39 3.10
N SER A 314 -19.19 7.48 2.70
CA SER A 314 -19.21 7.95 1.32
C SER A 314 -17.81 8.27 0.83
N ASN A 315 -17.41 7.60 -0.24
CA ASN A 315 -16.19 7.83 -1.00
C ASN A 315 -16.57 8.41 -2.36
N LEU A 316 -16.35 9.72 -2.55
CA LEU A 316 -16.61 10.41 -3.80
C LEU A 316 -15.28 10.67 -4.51
N ILE A 317 -15.11 10.08 -5.69
CA ILE A 317 -13.99 10.34 -6.60
C ILE A 317 -14.44 11.38 -7.64
N THR A 318 -13.90 12.59 -7.60
CA THR A 318 -14.18 13.71 -8.52
C THR A 318 -12.95 14.07 -9.36
N PRO A 319 -12.74 13.42 -10.53
CA PRO A 319 -11.73 13.85 -11.49
C PRO A 319 -12.03 15.27 -11.98
N PHE A 320 -11.02 16.14 -12.00
CA PHE A 320 -11.08 17.48 -12.61
C PHE A 320 -12.12 18.44 -11.98
N SER A 321 -12.44 18.28 -10.69
CA SER A 321 -13.15 19.25 -9.82
C SER A 321 -14.49 19.84 -10.30
N LYS A 322 -15.12 19.28 -11.35
CA LYS A 322 -16.41 19.76 -11.87
C LYS A 322 -17.57 19.32 -10.97
N LYS A 323 -18.21 20.28 -10.29
CA LYS A 323 -19.39 20.06 -9.43
C LYS A 323 -20.46 19.26 -10.19
N GLY A 324 -20.78 18.07 -9.66
CA GLY A 324 -21.75 17.13 -10.24
C GLY A 324 -21.17 15.98 -11.07
N SER A 325 -19.85 15.95 -11.33
CA SER A 325 -19.17 14.86 -12.06
C SER A 325 -18.25 14.06 -11.15
N GLY A 326 -18.40 12.73 -11.13
CA GLY A 326 -17.56 11.84 -10.34
C GLY A 326 -18.11 10.42 -10.23
N ALA A 327 -17.32 9.52 -9.67
CA ALA A 327 -17.75 8.18 -9.24
C ALA A 327 -17.94 8.18 -7.73
N LYS A 328 -19.13 7.85 -7.24
CA LYS A 328 -19.42 7.76 -5.80
C LYS A 328 -19.62 6.30 -5.42
N THR A 329 -18.86 5.85 -4.43
CA THR A 329 -19.18 4.65 -3.66
C THR A 329 -19.79 5.09 -2.33
N GLN A 330 -20.92 4.50 -1.96
CA GLN A 330 -21.60 4.75 -0.69
C GLN A 330 -21.96 3.42 -0.04
N THR A 331 -21.53 3.26 1.21
CA THR A 331 -21.83 2.11 2.06
C THR A 331 -22.70 2.58 3.21
N GLN A 332 -23.85 1.93 3.39
CA GLN A 332 -24.74 2.16 4.53
C GLN A 332 -24.78 0.88 5.37
N SER A 333 -24.51 0.99 6.66
CA SER A 333 -24.49 -0.14 7.60
C SER A 333 -25.34 0.17 8.82
N SER A 334 -26.27 -0.72 9.15
CA SER A 334 -27.27 -0.54 10.20
C SER A 334 -27.27 -1.75 11.14
N LEU A 335 -27.22 -1.50 12.44
CA LEU A 335 -27.34 -2.49 13.52
C LEU A 335 -28.44 -2.03 14.48
N LYS A 336 -29.47 -2.85 14.73
CA LYS A 336 -30.65 -2.45 15.52
C LYS A 336 -31.14 -3.54 16.47
N LEU A 337 -31.17 -3.27 17.77
CA LEU A 337 -31.71 -4.14 18.83
C LEU A 337 -33.26 -4.16 18.82
N PHE A 338 -33.89 -5.32 19.05
CA PHE A 338 -35.35 -5.48 18.96
C PHE A 338 -36.08 -6.41 19.96
N GLN A 339 -35.43 -7.31 20.73
CA GLN A 339 -36.14 -8.26 21.64
C GLN A 339 -35.28 -8.80 22.80
N VAL A 340 -35.89 -9.07 23.98
CA VAL A 340 -35.23 -9.53 25.24
C VAL A 340 -36.08 -10.53 26.05
N GLU A 341 -35.60 -11.79 26.24
CA GLU A 341 -36.34 -12.98 26.77
C GLU A 341 -35.42 -14.05 27.47
N ALA A 342 -35.94 -15.09 28.16
CA ALA A 342 -35.21 -15.72 29.29
C ALA A 342 -34.89 -17.26 29.36
N GLU A 343 -33.60 -17.57 29.66
CA GLU A 343 -32.95 -18.72 30.38
C GLU A 343 -32.68 -20.12 29.73
N THR A 344 -31.48 -20.73 30.00
CA THR A 344 -31.17 -22.19 30.29
C THR A 344 -29.65 -22.59 30.28
N LEU A 345 -29.13 -23.42 31.22
CA LEU A 345 -27.74 -23.46 31.81
C LEU A 345 -26.57 -24.39 31.24
N TYR A 346 -25.36 -24.31 31.89
CA TYR A 346 -24.25 -25.32 32.27
C TYR A 346 -23.14 -25.90 31.16
N LYS A 347 -20.82 -26.51 31.11
CA LYS A 347 -19.39 -26.58 31.87
C LYS A 347 -18.00 -26.76 31.04
N LYS A 348 -16.80 -26.15 31.40
CA LYS A 348 -15.67 -25.47 30.58
C LYS A 348 -14.72 -26.17 29.53
N ALA A 349 -13.92 -25.41 28.68
CA ALA A 349 -12.63 -25.75 27.95
C ALA A 349 -11.84 -24.51 27.37
N ASP A 350 -10.90 -24.64 26.39
CA ASP A 350 -9.55 -23.99 26.41
C ASP A 350 -9.06 -22.95 25.36
N SER A 351 -7.82 -22.45 25.57
CA SER A 351 -7.28 -21.14 25.12
C SER A 351 -6.20 -21.18 24.02
N GLU A 352 -5.88 -22.34 23.45
CA GLU A 352 -4.55 -22.59 22.89
C GLU A 352 -4.34 -22.40 21.37
N ASP A 353 -5.03 -21.51 20.63
CA ASP A 353 -4.53 -21.12 19.27
C ASP A 353 -4.61 -19.62 18.97
N LEU A 354 -4.86 -18.81 20.00
CA LEU A 354 -5.12 -17.39 19.83
C LEU A 354 -3.82 -16.57 19.74
N TYR A 355 -3.68 -15.75 18.71
CA TYR A 355 -2.62 -14.72 18.61
C TYR A 355 -3.21 -13.31 18.79
N VAL A 356 -2.42 -12.35 19.27
CA VAL A 356 -2.90 -10.98 19.53
C VAL A 356 -2.64 -10.10 18.31
N THR A 357 -3.68 -9.42 17.83
CA THR A 357 -3.63 -8.40 16.76
C THR A 357 -4.51 -7.20 17.11
N ASN A 358 -4.80 -6.31 16.16
CA ASN A 358 -5.61 -5.11 16.36
C ASN A 358 -6.68 -4.95 15.25
N MET A 359 -7.41 -3.83 15.31
CA MET A 359 -8.57 -3.55 14.46
C MET A 359 -8.24 -3.06 13.03
N LEU A 360 -6.98 -2.76 12.72
CA LEU A 360 -6.58 -2.20 11.42
C LEU A 360 -6.86 -3.18 10.27
N PHE A 361 -7.11 -2.65 9.07
CA PHE A 361 -7.15 -3.47 7.86
C PHE A 361 -5.81 -4.14 7.60
N GLU A 362 -5.85 -5.45 7.38
CA GLU A 362 -4.69 -6.28 7.11
C GLU A 362 -4.79 -6.80 5.67
N ARG A 363 -3.76 -6.61 4.85
CA ARG A 363 -3.84 -7.00 3.44
C ARG A 363 -3.79 -8.52 3.32
N GLU A 364 -4.83 -9.10 2.75
CA GLU A 364 -4.79 -10.49 2.27
C GLU A 364 -3.66 -10.66 1.24
N GLN A 365 -2.75 -11.59 1.52
CA GLN A 365 -1.83 -12.13 0.54
C GLN A 365 -2.54 -13.30 -0.14
N THR A 366 -3.36 -12.99 -1.14
CA THR A 366 -4.18 -13.98 -1.84
C THR A 366 -3.27 -14.92 -2.65
N GLU A 367 -2.84 -16.04 -2.05
CA GLU A 367 -2.16 -17.15 -2.75
C GLU A 367 -3.15 -17.91 -3.64
N ARG A 368 -3.76 -17.20 -4.59
CA ARG A 368 -4.53 -17.83 -5.65
C ARG A 368 -3.54 -18.54 -6.57
N GLN A 369 -3.40 -19.85 -6.37
CA GLN A 369 -2.59 -20.71 -7.22
C GLN A 369 -3.22 -20.77 -8.61
N PHE A 370 -2.68 -20.00 -9.54
CA PHE A 370 -3.02 -20.06 -10.96
C PHE A 370 -2.24 -21.18 -11.64
N THR A 371 -2.93 -21.91 -12.52
CA THR A 371 -2.27 -22.94 -13.33
C THR A 371 -1.42 -22.29 -14.42
N ILE A 372 -0.32 -22.95 -14.80
CA ILE A 372 0.53 -22.47 -15.91
C ILE A 372 -0.28 -22.53 -17.22
N GLU A 373 -1.26 -23.42 -17.26
CA GLU A 373 -2.26 -23.65 -18.31
C GLU A 373 -3.15 -22.41 -18.55
N GLU A 374 -3.79 -21.86 -17.52
CA GLU A 374 -4.60 -20.63 -17.60
C GLU A 374 -3.78 -19.46 -18.18
N VAL A 375 -2.55 -19.28 -17.69
CA VAL A 375 -1.64 -18.22 -18.16
C VAL A 375 -1.21 -18.48 -19.62
N THR A 376 -0.96 -19.73 -19.99
CA THR A 376 -0.64 -20.13 -21.37
C THR A 376 -1.80 -19.83 -22.33
N GLU A 377 -3.04 -20.12 -21.94
CA GLU A 377 -4.24 -19.83 -22.75
C GLU A 377 -4.40 -18.31 -22.97
N LEU A 378 -4.12 -17.50 -21.94
CA LEU A 378 -4.16 -16.05 -22.02
C LEU A 378 -3.06 -15.49 -22.95
N GLY A 379 -1.85 -16.05 -22.92
CA GLY A 379 -0.79 -15.76 -23.89
C GLY A 379 -1.21 -16.07 -25.33
N GLN A 380 -1.87 -17.21 -25.56
CA GLN A 380 -2.37 -17.60 -26.89
C GLN A 380 -3.48 -16.67 -27.40
N LYS A 381 -4.40 -16.23 -26.53
CA LYS A 381 -5.41 -15.21 -26.88
C LYS A 381 -4.75 -13.91 -27.34
N LEU A 382 -3.68 -13.48 -26.65
CA LEU A 382 -2.89 -12.31 -27.04
C LEU A 382 -2.13 -12.51 -28.37
N CYS A 383 -1.62 -13.70 -28.66
CA CYS A 383 -1.01 -14.00 -29.98
C CYS A 383 -2.00 -13.87 -31.16
N LEU A 384 -3.29 -14.09 -30.91
CA LEU A 384 -4.35 -14.04 -31.93
C LEU A 384 -4.98 -12.64 -32.06
N ALA A 385 -4.88 -11.81 -31.02
CA ALA A 385 -5.47 -10.47 -30.97
C ALA A 385 -4.76 -9.50 -31.95
N HIS A 386 -5.44 -9.13 -33.03
CA HIS A 386 -4.97 -8.08 -33.93
C HIS A 386 -5.29 -6.68 -33.38
N SER A 387 -4.32 -5.76 -33.54
CA SER A 387 -4.41 -4.31 -33.32
C SER A 387 -4.56 -3.82 -31.86
N VAL A 388 -4.21 -2.54 -31.66
CA VAL A 388 -4.32 -1.82 -30.39
C VAL A 388 -5.80 -1.52 -30.12
N ARG A 389 -6.46 -2.44 -29.40
CA ARG A 389 -7.85 -2.30 -28.93
C ARG A 389 -7.89 -2.31 -27.40
N LEU A 390 -8.97 -1.76 -26.84
CA LEU A 390 -9.24 -1.84 -25.41
C LEU A 390 -9.32 -3.30 -24.92
N GLU A 391 -9.88 -4.19 -25.76
CA GLU A 391 -9.92 -5.65 -25.53
C GLU A 391 -8.51 -6.26 -25.42
N THR A 392 -7.60 -5.91 -26.32
CA THR A 392 -6.20 -6.34 -26.29
C THR A 392 -5.48 -5.82 -25.04
N ALA A 393 -5.75 -4.57 -24.65
CA ALA A 393 -5.18 -3.95 -23.45
C ALA A 393 -5.70 -4.60 -22.15
N ASP A 394 -6.98 -4.98 -22.10
CA ASP A 394 -7.59 -5.69 -20.95
C ASP A 394 -7.00 -7.10 -20.79
N LEU A 395 -6.85 -7.86 -21.88
CA LEU A 395 -6.16 -9.16 -21.89
C LEU A 395 -4.69 -9.03 -21.45
N PHE A 396 -3.98 -7.99 -21.90
CA PHE A 396 -2.59 -7.73 -21.52
C PHE A 396 -2.47 -7.33 -20.04
N MET A 397 -3.33 -6.44 -19.55
CA MET A 397 -3.39 -6.08 -18.13
C MET A 397 -3.71 -7.28 -17.26
N THR A 398 -4.64 -8.15 -17.70
CA THR A 398 -4.92 -9.43 -17.05
C THR A 398 -3.65 -10.27 -16.97
N LEU A 399 -2.91 -10.47 -18.08
CA LEU A 399 -1.64 -11.22 -18.07
C LEU A 399 -0.64 -10.63 -17.07
N VAL A 400 -0.50 -9.31 -16.99
CA VAL A 400 0.36 -8.63 -16.00
C VAL A 400 -0.11 -8.89 -14.57
N PHE A 401 -1.41 -8.97 -14.29
CA PHE A 401 -1.94 -9.38 -12.99
C PHE A 401 -1.70 -10.87 -12.70
N GLU A 402 -1.79 -11.76 -13.69
CA GLU A 402 -1.52 -13.19 -13.49
C GLU A 402 -0.04 -13.46 -13.19
N LEU A 403 0.88 -12.87 -13.96
CA LEU A 403 2.34 -13.00 -13.75
C LEU A 403 2.77 -12.57 -12.33
N ARG A 404 2.05 -11.65 -11.69
CA ARG A 404 2.32 -11.20 -10.31
C ARG A 404 2.09 -12.26 -9.23
N HIS A 405 1.30 -13.30 -9.51
CA HIS A 405 1.01 -14.40 -8.57
C HIS A 405 1.90 -15.63 -8.80
N LEU A 406 2.71 -15.66 -9.88
CA LEU A 406 3.56 -16.80 -10.21
C LEU A 406 4.87 -16.80 -9.42
N SER A 407 5.26 -17.98 -8.93
CA SER A 407 6.59 -18.20 -8.36
C SER A 407 7.68 -18.19 -9.44
N LEU A 408 8.93 -17.96 -9.06
CA LEU A 408 10.07 -18.02 -9.99
C LEU A 408 10.19 -19.38 -10.69
N GLN A 409 9.77 -20.48 -10.05
CA GLN A 409 9.76 -21.81 -10.66
C GLN A 409 8.67 -21.92 -11.75
N ALA A 410 7.47 -21.38 -11.50
CA ALA A 410 6.39 -21.33 -12.48
C ALA A 410 6.75 -20.41 -13.66
N LEU A 411 7.36 -19.25 -13.39
CA LEU A 411 7.87 -18.33 -14.42
C LEU A 411 8.96 -18.99 -15.29
N ARG A 412 9.94 -19.67 -14.70
CA ARG A 412 10.95 -20.46 -15.44
C ARG A 412 10.35 -21.65 -16.19
N ALA A 413 9.19 -22.17 -15.79
CA ALA A 413 8.47 -23.18 -16.55
C ALA A 413 7.72 -22.56 -17.74
N LEU A 414 7.09 -21.40 -17.56
CA LEU A 414 6.46 -20.61 -18.62
C LEU A 414 7.48 -20.20 -19.70
N TRP A 415 8.66 -19.69 -19.30
CA TRP A 415 9.79 -19.36 -20.20
C TRP A 415 10.37 -20.56 -20.96
N ARG A 416 10.01 -21.80 -20.60
CA ARG A 416 10.42 -23.01 -21.35
C ARG A 416 9.30 -23.63 -22.18
N ARG A 417 8.09 -23.07 -22.17
CA ARG A 417 6.97 -23.54 -22.99
C ARG A 417 6.98 -22.85 -24.35
N SER A 418 7.26 -23.63 -25.40
CA SER A 418 7.11 -23.20 -26.80
C SER A 418 5.70 -22.70 -27.11
N SER A 419 4.68 -23.23 -26.44
CA SER A 419 3.27 -22.82 -26.58
C SER A 419 2.95 -21.39 -26.08
N PHE A 420 3.93 -20.68 -25.50
CA PHE A 420 3.82 -19.26 -25.16
C PHE A 420 4.42 -18.32 -26.22
N LYS A 421 5.16 -18.85 -27.21
CA LYS A 421 5.80 -18.03 -28.25
C LYS A 421 4.81 -17.60 -29.33
N CYS A 422 4.55 -16.31 -29.48
CA CYS A 422 3.91 -15.80 -30.70
C CYS A 422 4.93 -15.74 -31.84
N ARG A 423 4.77 -16.59 -32.87
CA ARG A 423 5.63 -16.61 -34.09
C ARG A 423 7.13 -16.75 -33.74
N ASP A 424 7.44 -17.73 -32.88
CA ASP A 424 8.76 -18.02 -32.31
C ASP A 424 9.42 -16.94 -31.44
N ASN A 425 8.90 -15.71 -31.44
CA ASN A 425 9.26 -14.66 -30.48
C ASN A 425 8.57 -14.89 -29.12
N TRP A 426 9.21 -14.48 -28.03
CA TRP A 426 8.71 -14.57 -26.65
C TRP A 426 7.69 -13.47 -26.28
N GLN A 427 7.08 -12.81 -27.26
CA GLN A 427 5.89 -11.99 -27.03
C GLN A 427 4.70 -12.93 -26.73
N PRO A 428 3.73 -12.54 -25.87
CA PRO A 428 3.64 -11.27 -25.13
C PRO A 428 4.46 -11.24 -23.82
N LEU A 429 5.16 -12.33 -23.45
CA LEU A 429 5.81 -12.48 -22.15
C LEU A 429 6.89 -11.41 -21.92
N ILE A 430 7.75 -11.19 -22.91
CA ILE A 430 8.78 -10.13 -22.88
C ILE A 430 8.14 -8.76 -22.59
N ASP A 431 7.05 -8.39 -23.28
CA ASP A 431 6.47 -7.06 -23.12
C ASP A 431 5.69 -6.93 -21.80
N ALA A 432 5.19 -8.04 -21.22
CA ALA A 432 4.47 -8.07 -19.95
C ALA A 432 5.38 -8.10 -18.70
N LEU A 433 6.56 -8.73 -18.77
CA LEU A 433 7.49 -8.87 -17.64
C LEU A 433 7.91 -7.53 -16.98
N PRO A 434 8.28 -6.48 -17.73
CA PRO A 434 8.49 -5.11 -17.21
C PRO A 434 7.36 -4.58 -16.31
N SER A 435 6.11 -4.93 -16.64
CA SER A 435 4.93 -4.46 -15.90
C SER A 435 4.58 -5.34 -14.70
N CYS A 436 5.14 -6.56 -14.59
CA CYS A 436 4.88 -7.47 -13.47
C CYS A 436 5.34 -6.86 -12.14
N ALA A 437 6.59 -6.37 -12.07
CA ALA A 437 7.18 -5.68 -10.92
C ALA A 437 7.19 -6.49 -9.58
N THR A 438 7.23 -7.82 -9.64
CA THR A 438 7.50 -8.70 -8.47
C THR A 438 8.93 -9.21 -8.47
N GLU A 439 9.41 -9.66 -7.31
CA GLU A 439 10.78 -10.18 -7.17
C GLU A 439 11.02 -11.39 -8.08
N ALA A 440 10.05 -12.32 -8.17
CA ALA A 440 10.12 -13.46 -9.08
C ALA A 440 10.25 -13.06 -10.56
N CYS A 441 9.54 -12.00 -10.99
CA CYS A 441 9.67 -11.46 -12.34
C CYS A 441 11.01 -10.74 -12.57
N VAL A 442 11.56 -10.05 -11.57
CA VAL A 442 12.89 -9.42 -11.63
C VAL A 442 14.00 -10.48 -11.76
N LEU A 443 13.93 -11.55 -10.98
CA LEU A 443 14.91 -12.65 -11.07
C LEU A 443 14.84 -13.36 -12.43
N LEU A 444 13.65 -13.56 -13.01
CA LEU A 444 13.52 -14.08 -14.37
C LEU A 444 14.10 -13.11 -15.42
N MET A 445 13.78 -11.82 -15.36
CA MET A 445 14.37 -10.82 -16.27
C MET A 445 15.89 -10.82 -16.18
N LYS A 446 16.47 -10.91 -14.98
CA LYS A 446 17.91 -11.03 -14.75
C LYS A 446 18.49 -12.32 -15.35
N GLU A 447 17.78 -13.44 -15.31
CA GLU A 447 18.20 -14.70 -15.95
C GLU A 447 18.23 -14.58 -17.47
N ILE A 448 17.22 -13.92 -18.07
CA ILE A 448 17.13 -13.68 -19.53
C ILE A 448 18.25 -12.72 -20.01
N ILE A 449 18.54 -11.66 -19.24
CA ILE A 449 19.64 -10.72 -19.53
C ILE A 449 20.99 -11.45 -19.52
N VAL A 450 21.19 -12.40 -18.60
CA VAL A 450 22.43 -13.19 -18.50
C VAL A 450 22.51 -14.30 -19.55
N SER A 451 21.39 -14.89 -19.98
CA SER A 451 21.38 -15.94 -21.02
C SER A 451 21.70 -15.42 -22.41
N ARG A 452 21.45 -14.13 -22.68
CA ARG A 452 21.60 -13.48 -24.01
C ARG A 452 20.76 -14.15 -25.11
N GLU A 453 19.62 -14.75 -24.72
CA GLU A 453 18.64 -15.39 -25.62
C GLU A 453 17.69 -14.39 -26.31
N VAL A 454 17.86 -13.08 -26.08
CA VAL A 454 16.90 -12.02 -26.36
C VAL A 454 17.61 -10.78 -26.92
N GLU A 455 16.93 -10.05 -27.81
CA GLU A 455 17.42 -8.85 -28.49
C GLU A 455 17.71 -7.67 -27.54
N GLU A 456 18.66 -6.81 -27.91
CA GLU A 456 19.22 -5.77 -27.05
C GLU A 456 18.21 -4.68 -26.67
N ASP A 457 17.25 -4.36 -27.54
CA ASP A 457 16.14 -3.42 -27.26
C ASP A 457 15.22 -3.93 -26.14
N LYS A 458 14.98 -5.25 -26.10
CA LYS A 458 14.17 -5.91 -25.07
C LYS A 458 14.94 -6.01 -23.75
N VAL A 459 16.25 -6.24 -23.79
CA VAL A 459 17.13 -6.14 -22.62
C VAL A 459 17.12 -4.73 -22.02
N GLU A 460 17.27 -3.69 -22.84
CA GLU A 460 17.16 -2.30 -22.41
C GLU A 460 15.79 -1.99 -21.80
N SER A 461 14.69 -2.48 -22.40
CA SER A 461 13.34 -2.36 -21.84
C SER A 461 13.22 -2.95 -20.43
N PHE A 462 13.82 -4.12 -20.17
CA PHE A 462 13.86 -4.73 -18.84
C PHE A 462 14.65 -3.87 -17.85
N LEU A 463 15.84 -3.42 -18.24
CA LEU A 463 16.74 -2.64 -17.38
C LEU A 463 16.14 -1.28 -16.99
N TRP A 464 15.47 -0.59 -17.92
CA TRP A 464 14.73 0.64 -17.61
C TRP A 464 13.52 0.38 -16.70
N SER A 465 12.84 -0.77 -16.84
CA SER A 465 11.63 -1.10 -16.06
C SER A 465 11.86 -1.16 -14.55
N PHE A 466 13.06 -1.52 -14.09
CA PHE A 466 13.38 -1.64 -12.66
C PHE A 466 13.12 -0.34 -11.89
N SER A 467 13.35 0.80 -12.52
CA SER A 467 13.11 2.15 -11.99
C SER A 467 11.64 2.43 -11.64
N PHE A 468 10.70 1.73 -12.29
CA PHE A 468 9.26 1.88 -12.08
C PHE A 468 8.69 0.92 -11.03
N ILE A 469 9.50 0.02 -10.47
CA ILE A 469 9.02 -0.94 -9.45
C ILE A 469 8.56 -0.16 -8.21
N PRO A 470 7.26 -0.21 -7.83
CA PRO A 470 6.70 0.72 -6.85
C PRO A 470 7.12 0.40 -5.41
N LYS A 471 7.41 -0.89 -5.16
CA LYS A 471 7.85 -1.47 -3.87
C LYS A 471 8.99 -2.48 -4.11
N PRO A 472 10.23 -2.01 -4.28
CA PRO A 472 11.39 -2.88 -4.40
C PRO A 472 11.69 -3.63 -3.08
N THR A 473 12.39 -4.75 -3.19
CA THR A 473 12.88 -5.56 -2.06
C THR A 473 14.40 -5.60 -2.03
N SER A 474 14.99 -6.06 -0.92
CA SER A 474 16.44 -6.30 -0.84
C SER A 474 16.91 -7.40 -1.79
N GLY A 475 16.11 -8.45 -2.01
CA GLY A 475 16.43 -9.56 -2.93
C GLY A 475 16.46 -9.15 -4.40
N MET A 476 15.62 -8.20 -4.82
CA MET A 476 15.75 -7.56 -6.14
C MET A 476 17.10 -6.84 -6.29
N ILE A 477 17.51 -6.06 -5.28
CA ILE A 477 18.78 -5.32 -5.33
C ILE A 477 19.97 -6.29 -5.33
N GLU A 478 19.95 -7.30 -4.48
CA GLU A 478 21.01 -8.30 -4.35
C GLU A 478 21.20 -9.13 -5.63
N SER A 479 20.10 -9.56 -6.25
CA SER A 479 20.14 -10.35 -7.49
C SER A 479 20.56 -9.55 -8.73
N LEU A 480 20.29 -8.25 -8.75
CA LEU A 480 20.65 -7.34 -9.85
C LEU A 480 22.05 -6.72 -9.70
N ALA A 481 22.55 -6.48 -8.48
CA ALA A 481 23.83 -5.83 -8.24
C ALA A 481 25.03 -6.37 -9.07
N PRO A 482 25.18 -7.70 -9.32
CA PRO A 482 26.26 -8.23 -10.16
C PRO A 482 26.23 -7.76 -11.62
N LEU A 483 25.08 -7.29 -12.14
CA LEU A 483 24.98 -6.78 -13.52
C LEU A 483 25.83 -5.51 -13.72
N LEU A 484 26.04 -4.70 -12.67
CA LEU A 484 26.89 -3.50 -12.70
C LEU A 484 28.38 -3.82 -12.94
N GLN A 485 28.79 -5.07 -12.66
CA GLN A 485 30.15 -5.57 -12.87
C GLN A 485 30.26 -6.47 -14.13
N SER A 486 29.18 -6.60 -14.90
CA SER A 486 29.16 -7.47 -16.08
C SER A 486 29.86 -6.85 -17.29
N ALA A 487 30.51 -7.69 -18.11
CA ALA A 487 31.14 -7.26 -19.35
C ALA A 487 30.07 -6.85 -20.39
N GLY A 488 29.92 -5.54 -20.58
CA GLY A 488 28.85 -4.92 -21.38
C GLY A 488 27.73 -4.26 -20.56
N ALA A 489 27.93 -3.99 -19.26
CA ALA A 489 26.96 -3.28 -18.43
C ALA A 489 26.56 -1.91 -19.03
N SER A 490 25.32 -1.79 -19.50
CA SER A 490 24.82 -0.63 -20.23
C SER A 490 24.42 0.55 -19.32
N GLN A 491 24.15 1.72 -19.92
CA GLN A 491 23.66 2.90 -19.19
C GLN A 491 22.38 2.61 -18.38
N SER A 492 21.45 1.85 -18.93
CA SER A 492 20.21 1.45 -18.25
C SER A 492 20.47 0.53 -17.05
N SER A 493 21.50 -0.34 -17.13
CA SER A 493 21.93 -1.17 -16.00
C SER A 493 22.33 -0.30 -14.80
N PHE A 494 23.19 0.70 -15.03
CA PHE A 494 23.62 1.63 -13.98
C PHE A 494 22.47 2.49 -13.43
N LEU A 495 21.68 3.12 -14.31
CA LEU A 495 20.65 4.08 -13.89
C LEU A 495 19.39 3.41 -13.32
N GLY A 496 18.97 2.25 -13.87
CA GLY A 496 17.80 1.51 -13.41
C GLY A 496 18.02 0.80 -12.07
N ILE A 497 19.19 0.18 -11.86
CA ILE A 497 19.53 -0.46 -10.57
C ILE A 497 19.70 0.60 -9.48
N THR A 498 20.28 1.77 -9.78
CA THR A 498 20.40 2.86 -8.78
C THR A 498 19.08 3.57 -8.49
N ALA A 499 18.18 3.70 -9.48
CA ALA A 499 16.81 4.15 -9.24
C ALA A 499 16.02 3.17 -8.34
N LEU A 500 16.20 1.86 -8.54
CA LEU A 500 15.64 0.81 -7.68
C LEU A 500 16.15 0.91 -6.23
N VAL A 501 17.46 1.10 -6.05
CA VAL A 501 18.09 1.33 -4.73
C VAL A 501 17.56 2.58 -4.05
N HIS A 502 17.46 3.70 -4.77
CA HIS A 502 16.84 4.93 -4.24
C HIS A 502 15.40 4.69 -3.80
N ARG A 503 14.58 4.07 -4.66
CA ARG A 503 13.17 3.77 -4.36
C ARG A 503 13.00 2.84 -3.15
N PHE A 504 13.96 1.95 -2.91
CA PHE A 504 14.03 1.12 -1.71
C PHE A 504 14.40 1.95 -0.48
N CYS A 505 15.44 2.78 -0.53
CA CYS A 505 15.86 3.61 0.60
C CYS A 505 14.84 4.67 1.00
N SER A 506 14.17 5.31 0.05
CA SER A 506 13.10 6.29 0.32
C SER A 506 11.87 5.67 1.00
N ALA A 507 11.79 4.33 1.09
CA ALA A 507 10.77 3.59 1.83
C ALA A 507 11.27 2.96 3.16
N HIS A 508 12.59 2.92 3.43
CA HIS A 508 13.18 2.20 4.56
C HIS A 508 14.17 3.07 5.35
N LYS A 509 13.81 3.40 6.61
CA LYS A 509 14.56 4.32 7.48
C LYS A 509 16.01 3.94 7.82
N SER A 510 16.40 2.69 7.59
CA SER A 510 17.76 2.16 7.89
C SER A 510 18.33 1.40 6.70
N CYS A 511 18.22 2.01 5.52
CA CYS A 511 18.68 1.45 4.25
C CYS A 511 20.21 1.27 4.17
N ASP A 512 20.94 2.13 4.87
CA ASP A 512 22.39 2.14 5.04
C ASP A 512 22.93 0.84 5.65
N GLY A 513 22.15 0.19 6.52
CA GLY A 513 22.49 -1.10 7.13
C GLY A 513 22.25 -2.33 6.25
N VAL A 514 21.70 -2.19 5.04
CA VAL A 514 21.29 -3.34 4.20
C VAL A 514 22.46 -3.81 3.31
N PRO A 515 22.95 -5.07 3.45
CA PRO A 515 24.14 -5.54 2.73
C PRO A 515 24.06 -5.43 1.21
N ALA A 516 22.88 -5.66 0.62
CA ALA A 516 22.65 -5.51 -0.82
C ALA A 516 22.90 -4.06 -1.30
N VAL A 517 22.44 -3.08 -0.54
CA VAL A 517 22.63 -1.64 -0.82
C VAL A 517 24.11 -1.25 -0.63
N GLN A 518 24.73 -1.71 0.46
CA GLN A 518 26.16 -1.51 0.71
C GLN A 518 27.03 -2.08 -0.42
N SER A 519 26.68 -3.24 -0.98
CA SER A 519 27.42 -3.85 -2.09
C SER A 519 27.33 -3.03 -3.39
N VAL A 520 26.16 -2.46 -3.70
CA VAL A 520 26.00 -1.53 -4.84
C VAL A 520 26.80 -0.25 -4.60
N MET A 521 26.72 0.37 -3.41
CA MET A 521 27.47 1.60 -3.10
C MET A 521 28.98 1.39 -3.11
N ARG A 522 29.47 0.24 -2.61
CA ARG A 522 30.88 -0.16 -2.72
C ARG A 522 31.30 -0.30 -4.18
N THR A 523 30.50 -0.96 -5.00
CA THR A 523 30.78 -1.14 -6.45
C THR A 523 30.88 0.21 -7.17
N LEU A 524 29.99 1.16 -6.89
CA LEU A 524 30.09 2.52 -7.43
C LEU A 524 31.33 3.26 -6.92
N GLY A 525 31.66 3.14 -5.63
CA GLY A 525 32.87 3.72 -5.05
C GLY A 525 34.17 3.17 -5.65
N GLU A 526 34.21 1.87 -5.96
CA GLU A 526 35.32 1.22 -6.67
C GLU A 526 35.52 1.81 -8.07
N PHE A 527 34.44 2.09 -8.82
CA PHE A 527 34.52 2.79 -10.11
C PHE A 527 35.00 4.26 -10.00
N LEU A 528 34.70 4.98 -8.91
CA LEU A 528 35.13 6.38 -8.72
C LEU A 528 36.63 6.53 -8.39
N GLY A 529 37.29 5.47 -7.91
CA GLY A 529 38.73 5.47 -7.60
C GLY A 529 39.20 6.42 -6.50
N GLY A 530 38.27 7.08 -5.79
CA GLY A 530 38.54 8.01 -4.67
C GLY A 530 38.66 9.49 -5.05
N ASN A 531 38.94 9.84 -6.31
CA ASN A 531 39.06 11.24 -6.76
C ASN A 531 38.58 11.51 -8.20
N CYS A 532 37.99 10.51 -8.88
CA CYS A 532 37.46 10.59 -10.25
C CYS A 532 38.47 11.00 -11.35
N THR A 533 39.79 10.79 -11.15
CA THR A 533 40.77 11.15 -12.21
C THR A 533 40.63 10.27 -13.45
N VAL A 534 40.48 10.90 -14.61
CA VAL A 534 40.33 10.28 -15.94
C VAL A 534 41.59 10.55 -16.78
N ARG A 535 41.94 9.63 -17.70
CA ARG A 535 43.09 9.78 -18.61
C ARG A 535 42.75 9.76 -20.11
N ASP A 536 41.51 9.39 -20.46
CA ASP A 536 41.07 9.09 -21.81
C ASP A 536 39.55 9.31 -21.95
N SER A 537 39.07 9.48 -23.18
CA SER A 537 37.67 9.87 -23.44
C SER A 537 36.64 8.77 -23.19
N GLU A 538 37.04 7.50 -23.18
CA GLU A 538 36.12 6.38 -22.91
C GLU A 538 35.80 6.32 -21.41
N ARG A 539 36.85 6.39 -20.57
CA ARG A 539 36.71 6.52 -19.12
C ARG A 539 36.02 7.82 -18.69
N LEU A 540 36.07 8.89 -19.49
CA LEU A 540 35.29 10.11 -19.22
C LEU A 540 33.79 9.81 -19.20
N SER A 541 33.27 9.18 -20.26
CA SER A 541 31.87 8.80 -20.38
C SER A 541 31.45 7.80 -19.31
N GLN A 542 32.31 6.82 -18.99
CA GLN A 542 32.06 5.87 -17.91
C GLN A 542 32.01 6.56 -16.53
N MET A 543 32.94 7.47 -16.23
CA MET A 543 32.96 8.21 -14.97
C MET A 543 31.73 9.12 -14.82
N GLN A 544 31.30 9.78 -15.90
CA GLN A 544 30.03 10.53 -15.91
C GLN A 544 28.81 9.64 -15.64
N LEU A 545 28.76 8.44 -16.24
CA LEU A 545 27.67 7.48 -16.00
C LEU A 545 27.63 7.03 -14.53
N VAL A 546 28.78 6.68 -13.95
CA VAL A 546 28.89 6.27 -12.54
C VAL A 546 28.46 7.41 -11.61
N LEU A 547 28.91 8.66 -11.86
CA LEU A 547 28.48 9.82 -11.07
C LEU A 547 26.96 10.09 -11.19
N LYS A 548 26.36 9.92 -12.38
CA LYS A 548 24.90 9.99 -12.57
C LYS A 548 24.16 8.89 -11.80
N ALA A 549 24.71 7.67 -11.78
CA ALA A 549 24.17 6.53 -11.03
C ALA A 549 24.24 6.73 -9.50
N VAL A 550 25.37 7.26 -9.00
CA VAL A 550 25.53 7.68 -7.59
C VAL A 550 24.48 8.74 -7.23
N GLY A 551 24.27 9.74 -8.08
CA GLY A 551 23.22 10.74 -7.89
C GLY A 551 21.79 10.20 -7.99
N ASN A 552 21.55 9.16 -8.80
CA ASN A 552 20.26 8.48 -8.86
C ASN A 552 19.95 7.73 -7.55
N ALA A 553 20.97 7.10 -6.94
CA ALA A 553 20.83 6.34 -5.69
C ALA A 553 20.49 7.21 -4.45
N GLY A 554 20.82 8.51 -4.49
CA GLY A 554 20.40 9.50 -3.51
C GLY A 554 20.83 9.16 -2.08
N LEU A 555 19.88 8.95 -1.17
CA LEU A 555 20.12 8.62 0.25
C LEU A 555 21.14 7.50 0.46
N ALA A 556 21.16 6.46 -0.40
CA ALA A 556 22.14 5.38 -0.32
C ALA A 556 23.59 5.86 -0.50
N ALA A 557 23.79 6.88 -1.34
CA ALA A 557 25.10 7.41 -1.72
C ALA A 557 25.71 8.38 -0.69
N ALA A 558 25.07 8.59 0.47
CA ALA A 558 25.61 9.46 1.53
C ALA A 558 27.03 9.06 1.99
N SER A 559 27.38 7.76 1.92
CA SER A 559 28.72 7.24 2.21
C SER A 559 29.78 7.64 1.16
N LEU A 560 29.38 7.99 -0.06
CA LEU A 560 30.26 8.42 -1.16
C LEU A 560 30.45 9.95 -1.20
N ALA A 561 29.73 10.71 -0.38
CA ALA A 561 29.83 12.18 -0.32
C ALA A 561 31.26 12.74 -0.14
N PRO A 562 32.19 12.13 0.63
CA PRO A 562 33.58 12.57 0.68
C PRO A 562 34.31 12.44 -0.67
N VAL A 563 34.07 11.35 -1.40
CA VAL A 563 34.64 11.12 -2.74
C VAL A 563 34.09 12.13 -3.73
N LEU A 564 32.77 12.35 -3.73
CA LEU A 564 32.13 13.37 -4.57
C LEU A 564 32.69 14.78 -4.28
N SER A 565 32.97 15.09 -3.01
CA SER A 565 33.57 16.37 -2.60
C SER A 565 34.96 16.57 -3.21
N PHE A 566 35.82 15.53 -3.22
CA PHE A 566 37.10 15.56 -3.92
C PHE A 566 36.92 15.69 -5.44
N CYS A 567 36.02 14.90 -6.04
CA CYS A 567 35.79 14.90 -7.49
C CYS A 567 35.32 16.27 -8.03
N ALA A 568 34.49 16.99 -7.27
CA ALA A 568 34.04 18.34 -7.58
C ALA A 568 35.10 19.43 -7.34
N SER A 569 35.90 19.28 -6.28
CA SER A 569 36.90 20.29 -5.86
C SER A 569 38.21 20.22 -6.64
N LEU A 570 38.59 19.04 -7.15
CA LEU A 570 39.87 18.80 -7.81
C LEU A 570 39.91 19.43 -9.21
N ARG A 571 40.51 20.62 -9.35
CA ARG A 571 40.61 21.37 -10.61
C ARG A 571 41.40 20.69 -11.74
N SER A 572 42.09 19.56 -11.49
CA SER A 572 42.69 18.74 -12.55
C SER A 572 41.70 17.75 -13.19
N ASN A 573 40.49 17.59 -12.65
CA ASN A 573 39.41 16.85 -13.29
C ASN A 573 38.72 17.74 -14.34
N PRO A 574 38.31 17.18 -15.50
CA PRO A 574 37.53 17.91 -16.50
C PRO A 574 36.23 18.49 -15.92
N THR A 575 35.80 19.64 -16.43
CA THR A 575 34.61 20.37 -15.95
C THR A 575 33.35 19.50 -15.97
N GLU A 576 33.21 18.58 -16.92
CA GLU A 576 32.10 17.63 -17.01
C GLU A 576 32.09 16.64 -15.83
N ILE A 577 33.27 16.19 -15.36
CA ILE A 577 33.40 15.32 -14.18
C ILE A 577 33.09 16.10 -12.91
N ARG A 578 33.57 17.34 -12.81
CA ARG A 578 33.30 18.22 -11.67
C ARG A 578 31.80 18.56 -11.56
N LEU A 579 31.17 18.91 -12.68
CA LEU A 579 29.71 19.13 -12.78
C LEU A 579 28.91 17.87 -12.44
N ALA A 580 29.30 16.71 -12.97
CA ALA A 580 28.64 15.44 -12.65
C ALA A 580 28.76 15.07 -11.16
N ALA A 581 29.88 15.39 -10.51
CA ALA A 581 30.06 15.19 -9.06
C ALA A 581 29.19 16.17 -8.23
N ILE A 582 29.04 17.43 -8.66
CA ILE A 582 28.11 18.39 -8.05
C ILE A 582 26.66 17.90 -8.19
N GLN A 583 26.27 17.46 -9.39
CA GLN A 583 24.94 16.92 -9.68
C GLN A 583 24.64 15.59 -8.97
N ALA A 584 25.67 14.84 -8.53
CA ALA A 584 25.49 13.63 -7.73
C ALA A 584 24.98 13.92 -6.31
N PHE A 585 25.16 15.15 -5.79
CA PHE A 585 24.64 15.53 -4.48
C PHE A 585 23.12 15.80 -4.44
N ARG A 586 22.42 15.86 -5.58
CA ARG A 586 21.03 16.37 -5.68
C ARG A 586 20.02 15.69 -4.73
N ARG A 587 20.15 14.38 -4.52
CA ARG A 587 19.30 13.54 -3.62
C ARG A 587 20.08 13.00 -2.40
N ILE A 588 21.25 13.57 -2.08
CA ILE A 588 22.06 13.22 -0.89
C ILE A 588 21.65 14.14 0.27
N PRO A 589 21.54 13.65 1.53
CA PRO A 589 21.09 14.44 2.67
C PRO A 589 21.81 15.79 2.85
N CYS A 590 21.02 16.84 3.09
CA CYS A 590 21.48 18.24 3.15
C CYS A 590 22.63 18.45 4.16
N SER A 591 22.55 17.75 5.30
CA SER A 591 23.54 17.76 6.38
C SER A 591 24.94 17.30 5.97
N VAL A 592 25.07 16.56 4.86
CA VAL A 592 26.35 16.03 4.36
C VAL A 592 26.88 16.84 3.19
N ARG A 593 26.00 17.41 2.34
CA ARG A 593 26.40 18.03 1.06
C ARG A 593 26.74 19.53 1.13
N ASN A 594 26.06 20.32 1.97
CA ASN A 594 26.02 21.78 1.77
C ASN A 594 27.38 22.48 1.89
N ALA A 595 28.32 21.96 2.70
CA ALA A 595 29.63 22.59 2.94
C ALA A 595 30.49 22.75 1.67
N VAL A 596 30.65 21.69 0.86
CA VAL A 596 31.47 21.75 -0.37
C VAL A 596 30.78 22.56 -1.47
N LEU A 597 29.45 22.52 -1.53
CA LEU A 597 28.65 23.27 -2.50
C LEU A 597 28.76 24.78 -2.26
N VAL A 598 28.65 25.22 -1.00
CA VAL A 598 28.88 26.63 -0.61
C VAL A 598 30.30 27.07 -0.94
N GLN A 599 31.31 26.26 -0.63
CA GLN A 599 32.71 26.57 -0.94
C GLN A 599 32.94 26.78 -2.44
N LEU A 600 32.40 25.90 -3.29
CA LEU A 600 32.52 25.99 -4.75
C LEU A 600 31.74 27.17 -5.32
N TYR A 601 30.55 27.48 -4.80
CA TYR A 601 29.80 28.68 -5.17
C TYR A 601 30.57 29.97 -4.82
N GLN A 602 31.19 30.04 -3.64
CA GLN A 602 31.96 31.21 -3.18
C GLN A 602 33.33 31.37 -3.85
N ALA A 603 33.86 30.32 -4.49
CA ALA A 603 35.15 30.34 -5.17
C ALA A 603 35.08 31.13 -6.50
N THR A 604 35.23 32.46 -6.45
CA THR A 604 35.22 33.35 -7.64
C THR A 604 36.24 33.01 -8.72
N SER A 605 37.27 32.22 -8.39
CA SER A 605 38.28 31.68 -9.32
C SER A 605 37.91 30.37 -10.01
N ASP A 606 36.76 29.77 -9.71
CA ASP A 606 36.21 28.62 -10.44
C ASP A 606 35.23 29.06 -11.53
N GLU A 607 35.02 28.17 -12.52
CA GLU A 607 34.21 28.46 -13.69
C GLU A 607 32.75 28.75 -13.36
N VAL A 608 32.13 29.67 -14.10
CA VAL A 608 30.72 30.11 -13.93
C VAL A 608 29.76 28.91 -13.81
N GLU A 609 29.97 27.90 -14.66
CA GLU A 609 29.18 26.67 -14.73
C GLU A 609 29.26 25.87 -13.41
N ILE A 610 30.45 25.76 -12.82
CA ILE A 610 30.70 25.10 -11.51
C ILE A 610 30.03 25.89 -10.37
N ARG A 611 30.17 27.22 -10.38
CA ARG A 611 29.63 28.10 -9.33
C ARG A 611 28.09 28.09 -9.33
N ILE A 612 27.46 28.15 -10.50
CA ILE A 612 26.00 28.07 -10.68
C ILE A 612 25.47 26.68 -10.30
N ALA A 613 26.12 25.59 -10.75
CA ALA A 613 25.72 24.23 -10.36
C ALA A 613 25.74 24.05 -8.83
N SER A 614 26.80 24.54 -8.18
CA SER A 614 26.98 24.38 -6.73
C SER A 614 25.95 25.17 -5.93
N TYR A 615 25.63 26.40 -6.37
CA TYR A 615 24.52 27.19 -5.84
C TYR A 615 23.18 26.47 -5.98
N TYR A 616 22.83 26.01 -7.19
CA TYR A 616 21.52 25.41 -7.47
C TYR A 616 21.28 24.12 -6.67
N ILE A 617 22.30 23.26 -6.54
CA ILE A 617 22.19 22.02 -5.75
C ILE A 617 22.21 22.27 -4.23
N ALA A 618 22.84 23.35 -3.75
CA ALA A 618 22.67 23.77 -2.35
C ALA A 618 21.24 24.29 -2.08
N MET A 619 20.71 25.11 -3.00
CA MET A 619 19.36 25.68 -2.91
C MET A 619 18.22 24.65 -3.02
N LYS A 620 18.49 23.41 -3.46
CA LYS A 620 17.53 22.29 -3.35
C LYS A 620 17.21 21.89 -1.90
N CYS A 621 17.97 22.32 -0.89
CA CYS A 621 17.62 22.13 0.52
C CYS A 621 18.28 23.24 1.37
N PRO A 622 17.67 24.44 1.39
CA PRO A 622 18.24 25.60 2.03
C PRO A 622 17.93 25.63 3.53
N CYS A 623 18.69 26.46 4.23
CA CYS A 623 18.48 26.78 5.64
C CYS A 623 18.85 28.25 5.89
N GLU A 624 18.48 28.78 7.05
CA GLU A 624 18.72 30.18 7.43
C GLU A 624 20.20 30.61 7.25
N GLU A 625 21.14 29.71 7.55
CA GLU A 625 22.58 29.95 7.36
C GLU A 625 22.99 29.92 5.88
N LEU A 626 22.37 29.06 5.04
CA LEU A 626 22.60 29.10 3.59
C LEU A 626 22.09 30.41 2.99
N PHE A 627 20.91 30.90 3.39
CA PHE A 627 20.39 32.18 2.88
C PHE A 627 21.33 33.35 3.21
N LYS A 628 21.86 33.42 4.43
CA LYS A 628 22.88 34.42 4.83
C LYS A 628 24.16 34.30 4.00
N GLN A 629 24.59 33.08 3.71
CA GLN A 629 25.77 32.82 2.88
C GLN A 629 25.53 33.19 1.41
N VAL A 630 24.34 32.94 0.86
CA VAL A 630 23.93 33.36 -0.48
C VAL A 630 23.87 34.88 -0.59
N GLN A 631 23.13 35.55 0.29
CA GLN A 631 23.02 37.02 0.35
C GLN A 631 24.40 37.69 0.37
N LYS A 632 25.27 37.27 1.31
CA LYS A 632 26.63 37.79 1.49
C LYS A 632 27.55 37.52 0.29
N THR A 633 27.29 36.47 -0.49
CA THR A 633 28.02 36.17 -1.73
C THR A 633 27.50 37.02 -2.88
N LEU A 634 26.18 37.12 -3.06
CA LEU A 634 25.51 37.91 -4.10
C LEU A 634 25.89 39.39 -4.03
N GLN A 635 25.88 39.99 -2.83
CA GLN A 635 26.35 41.37 -2.60
C GLN A 635 27.77 41.62 -3.16
N LYS A 636 28.65 40.61 -3.04
CA LYS A 636 30.06 40.68 -3.44
C LYS A 636 30.34 40.11 -4.83
N GLU A 637 29.32 39.58 -5.51
CA GLU A 637 29.48 38.93 -6.81
C GLU A 637 29.91 39.93 -7.89
N THR A 638 30.90 39.54 -8.68
CA THR A 638 31.48 40.34 -9.77
C THR A 638 31.19 39.76 -11.15
N SER A 639 30.88 38.46 -11.24
CA SER A 639 30.42 37.84 -12.47
C SER A 639 28.94 38.10 -12.69
N SER A 640 28.59 38.90 -13.70
CA SER A 640 27.19 39.09 -14.11
C SER A 640 26.50 37.75 -14.38
N GLN A 641 27.20 36.76 -14.95
CA GLN A 641 26.61 35.45 -15.23
C GLN A 641 26.16 34.71 -13.96
N VAL A 642 26.96 34.72 -12.90
CA VAL A 642 26.58 34.09 -11.62
C VAL A 642 25.53 34.94 -10.91
N GLY A 643 25.69 36.26 -10.91
CA GLY A 643 24.77 37.20 -10.26
C GLY A 643 23.36 37.15 -10.84
N SER A 644 23.21 37.25 -12.18
CA SER A 644 21.91 37.20 -12.85
C SER A 644 21.20 35.86 -12.67
N PHE A 645 21.92 34.74 -12.63
CA PHE A 645 21.32 33.42 -12.35
C PHE A 645 20.82 33.34 -10.90
N VAL A 646 21.64 33.75 -9.93
CA VAL A 646 21.26 33.73 -8.51
C VAL A 646 20.09 34.67 -8.25
N TRP A 647 20.15 35.89 -8.77
CA TRP A 647 19.10 36.91 -8.67
C TRP A 647 17.79 36.41 -9.28
N SER A 648 17.78 35.97 -10.55
CA SER A 648 16.55 35.50 -11.20
C SER A 648 15.96 34.26 -10.54
N HIS A 649 16.78 33.31 -10.09
CA HIS A 649 16.32 32.16 -9.31
C HIS A 649 15.62 32.57 -8.01
N LEU A 650 16.18 33.54 -7.27
CA LEU A 650 15.58 34.03 -6.03
C LEU A 650 14.30 34.85 -6.28
N SER A 651 14.30 35.76 -7.28
CA SER A 651 13.11 36.52 -7.65
C SER A 651 11.94 35.61 -8.03
N GLN A 652 12.21 34.60 -8.87
CA GLN A 652 11.19 33.64 -9.30
C GLN A 652 10.72 32.72 -8.15
N LEU A 653 11.58 32.37 -7.19
CA LEU A 653 11.18 31.66 -5.98
C LEU A 653 10.37 32.53 -5.01
N LEU A 654 10.59 33.85 -4.96
CA LEU A 654 9.77 34.79 -4.19
C LEU A 654 8.38 34.99 -4.82
N GLU A 655 8.29 34.91 -6.14
CA GLU A 655 7.05 35.12 -6.92
C GLU A 655 6.29 33.83 -7.26
N THR A 656 6.79 32.64 -6.90
CA THR A 656 6.22 31.36 -7.39
C THR A 656 4.82 31.03 -6.84
N ASP A 657 3.97 30.61 -7.78
CA ASP A 657 2.63 30.04 -7.59
C ASP A 657 2.65 28.49 -7.52
N ASP A 658 3.83 27.86 -7.47
CA ASP A 658 3.97 26.40 -7.34
C ASP A 658 3.63 25.93 -5.91
N PRO A 659 2.57 25.12 -5.69
CA PRO A 659 2.24 24.57 -4.37
C PRO A 659 3.37 23.74 -3.73
N LEU A 660 4.29 23.14 -4.50
CA LEU A 660 5.46 22.46 -3.93
C LEU A 660 6.46 23.44 -3.31
N LYS A 661 6.53 24.66 -3.84
CA LYS A 661 7.52 25.69 -3.46
C LYS A 661 6.97 26.71 -2.47
N GLU A 662 5.68 26.64 -2.12
CA GLU A 662 5.01 27.50 -1.12
C GLU A 662 5.85 27.65 0.16
N HIS A 663 6.29 26.54 0.77
CA HIS A 663 7.10 26.59 2.00
C HIS A 663 8.50 27.19 1.78
N LEU A 664 9.10 26.96 0.61
CA LEU A 664 10.41 27.53 0.26
C LEU A 664 10.30 29.05 0.11
N ARG A 665 9.34 29.54 -0.68
CA ARG A 665 9.01 30.96 -0.82
C ARG A 665 8.80 31.62 0.55
N ASP A 666 7.91 31.05 1.36
CA ASP A 666 7.58 31.52 2.71
C ASP A 666 8.77 31.48 3.71
N SER A 667 9.93 30.91 3.32
CA SER A 667 11.16 30.82 4.14
C SER A 667 12.31 31.71 3.67
N ILE A 668 12.23 32.30 2.48
CA ILE A 668 13.27 33.18 1.92
C ILE A 668 13.17 34.57 2.58
N PRO A 669 14.26 35.15 3.10
CA PRO A 669 14.23 36.51 3.65
C PRO A 669 13.96 37.57 2.58
N ASP A 670 13.07 38.54 2.87
CA ASP A 670 12.75 39.66 1.97
C ASP A 670 13.98 40.47 1.52
N ASP A 671 15.03 40.54 2.36
CA ASP A 671 16.26 41.29 2.12
C ASP A 671 17.35 40.48 1.38
N ILE A 672 17.07 39.25 0.94
CA ILE A 672 18.06 38.41 0.24
C ILE A 672 18.54 39.06 -1.06
N LEU A 673 17.65 39.74 -1.79
CA LEU A 673 17.91 40.49 -3.03
C LEU A 673 18.47 41.89 -2.73
N SER A 674 19.63 41.94 -2.07
CA SER A 674 20.29 43.19 -1.64
C SER A 674 21.23 43.81 -2.69
N LYS A 675 21.19 43.33 -3.95
CA LYS A 675 21.93 43.86 -5.10
C LYS A 675 21.28 43.41 -6.41
N ASP A 676 21.03 44.37 -7.30
CA ASP A 676 20.46 44.12 -8.63
C ASP A 676 21.49 43.61 -9.64
N PHE A 677 21.00 42.83 -10.61
CA PHE A 677 21.75 42.35 -11.77
C PHE A 677 20.94 42.50 -13.05
N ASP A 678 21.64 42.75 -14.17
CA ASP A 678 21.05 42.81 -15.51
C ASP A 678 20.51 41.42 -15.91
N TRP A 679 19.23 41.34 -16.30
CA TRP A 679 18.50 40.08 -16.42
C TRP A 679 18.23 39.63 -17.86
N GLU A 680 18.81 40.30 -18.87
CA GLU A 680 18.64 39.97 -20.30
C GLU A 680 18.93 38.47 -20.59
N ALA A 681 17.87 37.63 -20.61
CA ALA A 681 17.95 36.16 -20.60
C ALA A 681 18.53 35.52 -21.90
N TRP A 682 18.82 36.34 -22.90
CA TRP A 682 19.50 35.96 -24.14
C TRP A 682 21.02 36.21 -24.12
N LYS A 683 21.53 36.77 -23.00
CA LYS A 683 22.88 37.31 -22.81
C LYS A 683 23.47 36.90 -21.45
N TYR A 684 22.64 36.82 -20.42
CA TYR A 684 23.01 36.33 -19.08
C TYR A 684 22.30 35.04 -18.73
N SER A 685 22.93 34.28 -17.84
CA SER A 685 22.40 33.08 -17.23
C SER A 685 21.17 33.42 -16.39
N SER A 686 20.11 32.64 -16.53
CA SER A 686 18.79 32.95 -15.96
C SER A 686 18.03 31.69 -15.55
N TYR A 687 17.12 31.84 -14.60
CA TYR A 687 16.11 30.85 -14.23
C TYR A 687 14.70 31.46 -14.43
N SER A 688 13.70 30.61 -14.68
CA SER A 688 12.30 30.99 -14.84
C SER A 688 11.38 29.89 -14.31
N ASP A 689 10.31 30.26 -13.61
CA ASP A 689 9.30 29.37 -13.02
C ASP A 689 7.92 29.90 -13.39
N VAL A 690 7.07 29.07 -13.99
CA VAL A 690 5.72 29.48 -14.41
C VAL A 690 4.71 28.37 -14.12
N THR A 691 3.91 28.57 -13.07
CA THR A 691 2.80 27.68 -12.73
C THR A 691 1.49 28.13 -13.37
N PHE A 692 0.97 27.32 -14.29
CA PHE A 692 -0.33 27.50 -14.91
C PHE A 692 -1.40 26.76 -14.10
N HIS A 693 -2.44 27.48 -13.65
CA HIS A 693 -3.56 26.91 -12.90
C HIS A 693 -4.84 26.82 -13.75
N THR A 694 -5.57 25.70 -13.64
CA THR A 694 -6.88 25.47 -14.26
C THR A 694 -7.84 24.81 -13.27
N ALA A 695 -9.12 24.69 -13.62
CA ALA A 695 -10.14 24.11 -12.74
C ALA A 695 -9.89 22.61 -12.46
N GLY A 696 -9.21 22.31 -11.33
CA GLY A 696 -8.91 20.95 -10.87
C GLY A 696 -7.59 20.36 -11.39
N ALA A 697 -6.75 21.14 -12.06
CA ALA A 697 -5.42 20.74 -12.52
C ALA A 697 -4.50 21.96 -12.73
N GLY A 698 -3.20 21.80 -12.51
CA GLY A 698 -2.19 22.80 -12.88
C GLY A 698 -0.93 22.16 -13.47
N ALA A 699 0.01 22.99 -13.91
CA ALA A 699 1.34 22.55 -14.33
C ALA A 699 2.37 23.66 -14.05
N ASN A 700 3.46 23.33 -13.36
CA ASN A 700 4.65 24.17 -13.31
C ASN A 700 5.59 23.80 -14.45
N MET A 701 6.07 24.82 -15.15
CA MET A 701 7.16 24.70 -16.11
C MET A 701 8.35 25.56 -15.65
N GLU A 702 9.49 24.91 -15.42
CA GLU A 702 10.74 25.58 -15.11
C GLU A 702 11.64 25.60 -16.35
N ALA A 703 12.44 26.65 -16.49
CA ALA A 703 13.54 26.72 -17.43
C ALA A 703 14.77 27.33 -16.75
N SER A 704 15.96 26.82 -17.07
CA SER A 704 17.21 27.47 -16.71
C SER A 704 18.19 27.44 -17.87
N VAL A 705 18.96 28.52 -18.00
CA VAL A 705 19.95 28.72 -19.07
C VAL A 705 21.24 29.20 -18.43
N VAL A 706 22.36 28.56 -18.76
CA VAL A 706 23.68 28.93 -18.27
C VAL A 706 24.54 29.38 -19.44
N PHE A 707 24.96 30.64 -19.40
CA PHE A 707 25.95 31.23 -20.31
C PHE A 707 27.31 31.34 -19.62
N SER A 708 28.37 31.45 -20.42
CA SER A 708 29.75 31.58 -19.95
C SER A 708 30.46 32.63 -20.81
N PRO A 709 31.31 33.52 -20.25
CA PRO A 709 31.95 34.59 -21.03
C PRO A 709 32.80 34.13 -22.22
N ALA A 710 33.10 32.82 -22.31
CA ALA A 710 33.80 32.20 -23.42
C ALA A 710 32.90 31.81 -24.62
N SER A 711 31.59 32.05 -24.59
CA SER A 711 30.65 31.62 -25.64
C SER A 711 29.40 32.50 -25.74
N PHE A 712 28.98 32.81 -26.98
CA PHE A 712 27.66 33.40 -27.27
C PHE A 712 26.52 32.37 -27.25
N LEU A 713 26.83 31.08 -27.34
CA LEU A 713 25.86 29.99 -27.15
C LEU A 713 25.84 29.56 -25.68
N PRO A 714 24.67 29.21 -25.10
CA PRO A 714 24.60 28.72 -23.72
C PRO A 714 25.37 27.40 -23.57
N ARG A 715 26.00 27.26 -22.40
CA ARG A 715 26.75 26.07 -21.95
C ARG A 715 25.84 24.95 -21.47
N SER A 716 24.68 25.31 -20.95
CA SER A 716 23.58 24.38 -20.75
C SER A 716 22.23 25.07 -20.81
N VAL A 717 21.22 24.26 -21.12
CA VAL A 717 19.80 24.58 -20.96
C VAL A 717 19.18 23.39 -20.23
N MET A 718 18.31 23.64 -19.25
CA MET A 718 17.50 22.65 -18.56
C MET A 718 16.03 23.10 -18.57
N THR A 719 15.10 22.19 -18.82
CA THR A 719 13.66 22.42 -18.66
C THR A 719 13.04 21.32 -17.80
N ASN A 720 12.04 21.68 -17.01
CA ASN A 720 11.31 20.79 -16.11
C ASN A 720 9.81 21.02 -16.27
N LEU A 721 9.01 19.96 -16.31
CA LEU A 721 7.55 19.99 -16.40
C LEU A 721 6.95 19.10 -15.32
N THR A 722 6.41 19.73 -14.29
CA THR A 722 5.66 19.07 -13.23
C THR A 722 4.17 19.38 -13.39
N VAL A 723 3.34 18.34 -13.38
CA VAL A 723 1.89 18.47 -13.52
C VAL A 723 1.20 18.19 -12.18
N HIS A 724 0.38 19.15 -11.76
CA HIS A 724 -0.42 19.13 -10.55
C HIS A 724 -1.82 18.59 -10.88
N LEU A 725 -1.95 17.27 -10.90
CA LEU A 725 -3.21 16.58 -11.17
C LEU A 725 -3.67 15.86 -9.91
N MET A 726 -4.98 15.91 -9.63
CA MET A 726 -5.59 15.02 -8.64
C MET A 726 -4.92 15.08 -7.24
N GLY A 727 -4.60 16.27 -6.75
CA GLY A 727 -3.92 16.45 -5.46
C GLY A 727 -2.49 15.89 -5.39
N GLN A 728 -1.90 15.56 -6.54
CA GLN A 728 -0.57 14.99 -6.69
C GLN A 728 0.26 15.83 -7.66
N ALA A 729 1.52 16.06 -7.32
CA ALA A 729 2.53 16.46 -8.29
C ALA A 729 3.10 15.22 -9.00
N ILE A 730 3.24 15.32 -10.32
CA ILE A 730 3.84 14.31 -11.18
C ILE A 730 4.82 15.02 -12.10
N ASN A 731 6.12 14.80 -11.90
CA ASN A 731 7.13 15.19 -12.88
C ASN A 731 6.89 14.35 -14.15
N LEU A 732 6.66 15.00 -15.29
CA LEU A 732 6.42 14.33 -16.57
C LEU A 732 7.66 14.30 -17.44
N LEU A 733 8.45 15.38 -17.40
CA LEU A 733 9.64 15.57 -18.21
C LEU A 733 10.61 16.48 -17.44
N GLU A 734 11.85 16.07 -17.37
CA GLU A 734 12.99 16.95 -17.12
C GLU A 734 13.98 16.66 -18.27
N ALA A 735 14.52 17.71 -18.88
CA ALA A 735 15.30 17.61 -20.12
C ALA A 735 16.42 18.64 -20.12
N SER A 736 17.51 18.37 -20.86
CA SER A 736 18.64 19.29 -20.92
C SER A 736 19.49 19.14 -22.18
N SER A 737 20.42 20.08 -22.37
CA SER A 737 21.48 20.03 -23.36
C SER A 737 22.74 20.72 -22.84
N GLY A 738 23.91 20.37 -23.40
CA GLY A 738 25.21 20.94 -23.06
C GLY A 738 25.98 20.16 -21.99
N ASN A 739 26.97 20.79 -21.36
CA ASN A 739 27.85 20.10 -20.39
C ASN A 739 27.11 19.66 -19.11
N PHE A 740 25.94 20.23 -18.84
CA PHE A 740 24.95 19.62 -17.95
C PHE A 740 24.09 18.63 -18.76
N PHE A 741 24.63 17.45 -19.07
CA PHE A 741 23.86 16.40 -19.74
C PHE A 741 22.99 15.64 -18.71
N PHE A 742 21.92 16.26 -18.23
CA PHE A 742 20.85 15.57 -17.50
C PHE A 742 20.20 14.57 -18.46
N ILE A 743 20.23 13.30 -18.07
CA ILE A 743 19.23 12.31 -18.50
C ILE A 743 18.54 11.87 -17.21
N PRO A 744 17.47 12.56 -16.78
CA PRO A 744 16.70 12.20 -15.63
C PRO A 744 15.75 11.08 -16.06
N LEU A 745 16.31 9.90 -16.31
CA LEU A 745 15.52 8.70 -16.47
C LEU A 745 14.94 8.33 -15.09
N PHE A 746 13.74 8.91 -14.92
CA PHE A 746 12.68 8.67 -13.96
C PHE A 746 12.59 9.61 -12.75
N LYS A 747 11.44 10.30 -12.74
CA LYS A 747 10.60 10.75 -11.62
C LYS A 747 11.24 10.61 -10.24
N GLY A 748 11.50 11.74 -9.59
CA GLY A 748 11.94 11.77 -8.19
C GLY A 748 12.07 13.16 -7.60
N ASP A 749 12.58 14.13 -8.36
CA ASP A 749 12.97 15.48 -7.93
C ASP A 749 11.79 16.44 -7.62
N LEU A 750 10.68 15.91 -7.08
CA LEU A 750 9.51 16.67 -6.63
C LEU A 750 9.61 17.12 -5.16
N VAL A 751 10.44 16.46 -4.35
CA VAL A 751 10.79 16.87 -2.97
C VAL A 751 12.22 16.40 -2.68
N ASP A 752 13.07 17.35 -2.32
CA ASP A 752 14.25 17.21 -1.46
C ASP A 752 14.24 18.42 -0.48
#